data_AF-A0A0A0JQL7-F1
#
_entry.id   AF-A0A0A0JQL7-F1
#
_cell.length_a   1.000
_cell.length_b   1.000
_cell.length_c   1.000
_cell.angle_alpha   90.00
_cell.angle_beta   90.00
_cell.angle_gamma   90.00
#
_symmetry.space_group_name_H-M   'P 1'
#
loop_
_entity.id
_entity.type
_entity.pdbx_description
1 polymer ?
#
loop_
_entity_poly.entity_id
_entity_poly.type
_entity_poly.pdbx_seq_one_letter_code
_entity_poly.pdbx_strand_id
1 'polypeptide(L)'
;MTGIEVLAPLRLETRFVAPQDRDDGVAQWMLRLRVFPDEFSIRRGGEPPSPDELDRVEDVVGSLAAQTPLDVPAAFASLAAAVGGARALWLWRSFVVDDGSGVLTVDRGAQTVRGAVITQSPVGLPRRLDVWFVSTNGSRDLVAELNLDLEQIALDLQHERFHDPTLGVGELPNTWWLSYPRAVEVGLGIDIDMGAQPPDLDALLVVGGGEVPAEDLVDAHNAAGRLAVLAPGTPTNTVEGDATADLGGDPDSWSALLDLAASDQPSSTAALTALTGRMPPSAMPMLGGHLDHFGPGCLAVEGLWPVLWGRALRDVLGAGAIELDVARWARDYLRVEGSRPAIRIGEQPYGLLPTSAFERWVSAPEEETRISEVEERILRWALPWRAGAAKAAESAGHGSVRGADTALLLGAMSRNAPTRHWRVRPVTELHIVQAARALSAMPPMPASEWDRNSALAWRDVPYPQTPKGPAGGVGALPGPAEDEHEDPGLLHEMCFMHPERLYFDPGQPLGLVGHLVREALLVSRAILGEAVVRWRAGDPVELGQPIPFDEDQFSSYVMAGDEDALEELRSASDDNGRFLAKRFDRVRDALSTTADLWERRHDQLFAGVLAALDTASFRVDPWLTGVAERRLERFAADGAPFLLGAYGWVDAPKPYSGDGTDALAPGPTRAGMVHAPSHSQALAAALLRDAAVRYPDEDRWRIGIDSAKVRAAVSLAERVRLGVHPYEALGLEVERLAGSWDVVRILRRDYPTAADQQLRRVCDGAQVLRAAREGRLSADLPGDLAGVLTPLDDVLDTYADLLVLDGAHALVSGRADLANAAMEAAAGLGAPPELRALRTPRAATTVRVSAWAVLPAGGDHGRSVLEVADPGYAAALGGTPLGDPAAERLAVVLGGGEDDAPEPSLTGGSYEVPNPDGADANLRAAMVLDLQARLQALAALANQTADEIRSIDPDTAGAPQRCRELTAPWGYAPEDALDTVVADQPEVRAPELCRAAASLLQDRVATATGGAAPTTTSGLRRAIRTLAGHQLLPVLPIVDRSMVPVLRGAAGMDVSWLEVVAAVRPRLAALEAQQLDPSQPEWSAAVAAPEGSVDPWHPEGPVIVAYGPGLTDPVPGTGQVAISVLDAWTDSVPSRRHTTSAVFGFNAPKSRAPQAILIAVPPDPHERLTNEGLVEVVLGTRELAHARGAGPGDRDGLPYSTPSPLVHQAEPVDFLAGWP
;
A
#
# COMPACT_ATOMS: atom_id res chain seq x y z
N MET A 1 -16.53 26.31 -32.34
CA MET A 1 -17.71 25.48 -32.05
C MET A 1 -17.84 25.42 -30.55
N THR A 2 -19.02 25.66 -30.00
CA THR A 2 -19.27 25.49 -28.57
C THR A 2 -19.21 24.00 -28.21
N GLY A 3 -18.70 23.68 -27.03
CA GLY A 3 -18.44 22.32 -26.58
C GLY A 3 -18.46 22.26 -25.06
N ILE A 4 -18.41 21.03 -24.53
CA ILE A 4 -18.37 20.74 -23.10
C ILE A 4 -16.92 20.49 -22.70
N GLU A 5 -16.46 21.08 -21.59
CA GLU A 5 -15.12 20.83 -21.07
C GLU A 5 -15.20 19.80 -19.92
N VAL A 6 -14.59 18.64 -20.09
CA VAL A 6 -14.49 17.56 -19.10
C VAL A 6 -13.20 17.74 -18.32
N LEU A 7 -13.31 18.38 -17.16
CA LEU A 7 -12.16 18.79 -16.37
C LEU A 7 -11.73 17.67 -15.41
N ALA A 8 -10.54 17.14 -15.66
CA ALA A 8 -9.87 16.20 -14.79
C ALA A 8 -9.38 16.88 -13.50
N PRO A 9 -9.55 16.25 -12.33
CA PRO A 9 -9.03 16.80 -11.08
C PRO A 9 -7.49 16.77 -11.04
N LEU A 10 -6.92 17.78 -10.41
CA LEU A 10 -5.49 17.96 -10.15
C LEU A 10 -5.26 18.04 -8.65
N ARG A 11 -4.30 17.25 -8.14
CA ARG A 11 -3.80 17.43 -6.78
C ARG A 11 -2.76 18.54 -6.78
N LEU A 12 -2.94 19.51 -5.89
CA LEU A 12 -2.04 20.65 -5.75
C LEU A 12 -1.23 20.51 -4.46
N GLU A 13 0.08 20.66 -4.55
CA GLU A 13 0.98 20.72 -3.40
C GLU A 13 1.60 22.11 -3.33
N THR A 14 1.41 22.78 -2.19
CA THR A 14 1.86 24.15 -1.96
C THR A 14 2.86 24.20 -0.81
N ARG A 15 3.94 24.97 -0.98
CA ARG A 15 4.89 25.27 0.09
C ARG A 15 5.30 26.73 0.04
N PHE A 16 5.02 27.45 1.12
CA PHE A 16 5.54 28.81 1.31
C PHE A 16 7.00 28.75 1.76
N VAL A 17 7.84 29.58 1.14
CA VAL A 17 9.25 29.76 1.50
C VAL A 17 9.43 31.22 1.90
N ALA A 18 9.89 31.45 3.13
CA ALA A 18 10.13 32.78 3.63
C ALA A 18 11.39 33.39 2.97
N PRO A 19 11.49 34.74 2.85
CA PRO A 19 12.62 35.39 2.20
C PRO A 19 13.99 34.94 2.73
N GLN A 20 14.10 34.69 4.04
CA GLN A 20 15.35 34.24 4.68
C GLN A 20 15.74 32.79 4.36
N ASP A 21 14.78 31.98 3.90
CA ASP A 21 14.95 30.54 3.62
C ASP A 21 15.14 30.27 2.12
N ARG A 22 15.26 31.32 1.29
CA ARG A 22 15.45 31.19 -0.16
C ARG A 22 16.93 31.06 -0.53
N ASP A 23 17.21 30.11 -1.42
CA ASP A 23 18.56 29.88 -1.94
C ASP A 23 18.99 30.92 -2.99
N ASP A 24 18.04 31.66 -3.58
CA ASP A 24 18.29 32.66 -4.64
C ASP A 24 18.56 34.08 -4.12
N GLY A 25 18.43 34.30 -2.80
CA GLY A 25 18.69 35.59 -2.14
C GLY A 25 17.65 36.69 -2.40
N VAL A 26 16.50 36.37 -3.00
CA VAL A 26 15.43 37.34 -3.26
C VAL A 26 14.70 37.67 -1.95
N ALA A 27 14.59 38.97 -1.62
CA ALA A 27 13.94 39.44 -0.38
C ALA A 27 12.40 39.46 -0.47
N GLN A 28 11.80 38.38 -0.96
CA GLN A 28 10.35 38.21 -1.13
C GLN A 28 9.93 36.79 -0.76
N TRP A 29 8.71 36.64 -0.26
CA TRP A 29 8.09 35.33 -0.07
C TRP A 29 7.96 34.60 -1.40
N MET A 30 8.10 33.28 -1.36
CA MET A 30 7.90 32.41 -2.51
C MET A 30 6.77 31.42 -2.21
N LEU A 31 5.96 31.12 -3.21
CA LEU A 31 5.11 29.94 -3.21
C LEU A 31 5.65 28.93 -4.21
N ARG A 32 6.06 27.78 -3.69
CA ARG A 32 6.33 26.59 -4.49
C ARG A 32 5.03 25.84 -4.74
N LEU A 33 4.65 25.71 -5.99
CA LEU A 33 3.47 24.96 -6.44
C LEU A 33 3.91 23.75 -7.25
N ARG A 34 3.39 22.57 -6.89
CA ARG A 34 3.50 21.35 -7.71
C ARG A 34 2.11 20.84 -8.05
N VAL A 35 1.91 20.49 -9.31
CA VAL A 35 0.66 19.99 -9.87
C VAL A 35 0.80 18.49 -10.16
N PHE A 36 -0.17 17.72 -9.68
CA PHE A 36 -0.26 16.28 -9.90
C PHE A 36 -1.49 15.96 -10.75
N PRO A 37 -1.31 15.45 -11.99
CA PRO A 37 -2.41 14.84 -12.71
C PRO A 37 -2.96 13.66 -11.91
N ASP A 38 -4.27 13.58 -11.79
CA ASP A 38 -4.92 12.41 -11.22
C ASP A 38 -5.07 11.27 -12.25
N GLU A 39 -5.46 10.09 -11.79
CA GLU A 39 -5.51 8.85 -12.55
C GLU A 39 -6.41 8.94 -13.80
N PHE A 40 -7.51 9.72 -13.75
CA PHE A 40 -8.35 9.96 -14.92
C PHE A 40 -7.56 10.54 -16.10
N SER A 41 -6.64 11.49 -15.88
CA SER A 41 -5.86 12.14 -16.93
C SER A 41 -4.84 11.23 -17.62
N ILE A 42 -4.53 10.07 -17.02
CA ILE A 42 -3.52 9.14 -17.54
C ILE A 42 -4.22 8.05 -18.35
N ARG A 43 -4.07 8.11 -19.67
CA ARG A 43 -4.48 7.01 -20.56
C ARG A 43 -3.66 5.78 -20.20
N ARG A 44 -4.33 4.73 -19.75
CA ARG A 44 -3.75 3.39 -19.57
C ARG A 44 -4.37 2.46 -20.60
N GLY A 45 -3.73 2.34 -21.75
CA GLY A 45 -4.21 1.47 -22.82
C GLY A 45 -4.02 -0.01 -22.47
N GLY A 46 -4.94 -0.86 -22.94
CA GLY A 46 -4.69 -2.30 -22.95
C GLY A 46 -3.57 -2.63 -23.93
N GLU A 47 -2.58 -3.40 -23.48
CA GLU A 47 -1.56 -3.95 -24.39
C GLU A 47 -2.27 -4.79 -25.47
N PRO A 48 -1.81 -4.77 -26.74
CA PRO A 48 -2.30 -5.73 -27.72
C PRO A 48 -2.04 -7.16 -27.18
N PRO A 49 -2.87 -8.14 -27.53
CA PRO A 49 -2.76 -9.46 -26.93
C PRO A 49 -1.42 -10.10 -27.29
N SER A 50 -0.74 -10.68 -26.30
CA SER A 50 0.46 -11.46 -26.54
C SER A 50 0.09 -12.85 -27.12
N PRO A 51 1.03 -13.53 -27.80
CA PRO A 51 0.83 -14.91 -28.20
C PRO A 51 0.40 -15.81 -27.03
N ASP A 52 1.08 -15.70 -25.88
CA ASP A 52 0.77 -16.47 -24.67
C ASP A 52 -0.65 -16.19 -24.12
N GLU A 53 -1.15 -14.96 -24.23
CA GLU A 53 -2.52 -14.62 -23.83
C GLU A 53 -3.54 -15.28 -24.77
N LEU A 54 -3.31 -15.22 -26.08
CA LEU A 54 -4.22 -15.84 -27.06
C LEU A 54 -4.19 -17.37 -27.00
N ASP A 55 -3.02 -17.96 -26.72
CA ASP A 55 -2.88 -19.40 -26.48
C ASP A 55 -3.74 -19.84 -25.30
N ARG A 56 -3.75 -19.06 -24.20
CA ARG A 56 -4.63 -19.33 -23.05
C ARG A 56 -6.10 -19.17 -23.38
N VAL A 57 -6.48 -18.17 -24.18
CA VAL A 57 -7.87 -18.03 -24.64
C VAL A 57 -8.27 -19.26 -25.48
N GLU A 58 -7.39 -19.73 -26.36
CA GLU A 58 -7.63 -20.91 -27.20
C GLU A 58 -7.74 -22.20 -26.36
N ASP A 59 -6.89 -22.38 -25.35
CA ASP A 59 -6.99 -23.49 -24.40
C ASP A 59 -8.34 -23.49 -23.65
N VAL A 60 -8.77 -22.30 -23.20
CA VAL A 60 -10.04 -22.13 -22.47
C VAL A 60 -11.23 -22.37 -23.39
N VAL A 61 -11.23 -21.83 -24.60
CA VAL A 61 -12.26 -22.10 -25.61
C VAL A 61 -12.30 -23.59 -25.98
N GLY A 62 -11.14 -24.22 -26.14
CA GLY A 62 -11.01 -25.65 -26.40
C GLY A 62 -11.55 -26.51 -25.26
N SER A 63 -11.46 -26.06 -24.01
CA SER A 63 -11.99 -26.76 -22.84
C SER A 63 -13.52 -26.89 -22.85
N LEU A 64 -14.23 -25.97 -23.53
CA LEU A 64 -15.69 -26.05 -23.72
C LEU A 64 -16.10 -27.19 -24.67
N ALA A 65 -15.18 -27.64 -25.52
CA ALA A 65 -15.38 -28.73 -26.47
C ALA A 65 -14.66 -30.04 -26.07
N ALA A 66 -14.07 -30.10 -24.86
CA ALA A 66 -13.34 -31.26 -24.36
C ALA A 66 -14.26 -32.45 -24.03
N GLN A 67 -13.67 -33.64 -23.80
CA GLN A 67 -14.42 -34.86 -23.41
C GLN A 67 -15.23 -34.68 -22.11
N THR A 68 -14.81 -33.78 -21.22
CA THR A 68 -15.57 -33.32 -20.06
C THR A 68 -15.60 -31.79 -20.14
N PRO A 69 -16.63 -31.21 -20.78
CA PRO A 69 -16.66 -29.78 -21.06
C PRO A 69 -16.87 -28.99 -19.76
N LEU A 70 -16.12 -27.90 -19.61
CA LEU A 70 -16.43 -26.88 -18.62
C LEU A 70 -17.63 -26.06 -19.10
N ASP A 71 -18.39 -25.48 -18.17
CA ASP A 71 -19.32 -24.42 -18.52
C ASP A 71 -18.57 -23.11 -18.79
N VAL A 72 -19.25 -22.16 -19.45
CA VAL A 72 -18.66 -20.87 -19.82
C VAL A 72 -18.16 -20.09 -18.59
N PRO A 73 -18.88 -20.01 -17.46
CA PRO A 73 -18.38 -19.35 -16.25
C PRO A 73 -17.11 -19.99 -15.68
N ALA A 74 -17.02 -21.32 -15.58
CA ALA A 74 -15.82 -21.98 -15.05
C ALA A 74 -14.62 -21.84 -16.00
N ALA A 75 -14.86 -21.91 -17.32
CA ALA A 75 -13.83 -21.67 -18.33
C ALA A 75 -13.31 -20.22 -18.24
N PHE A 76 -14.22 -19.25 -18.15
CA PHE A 76 -13.87 -17.84 -17.97
C PHE A 76 -13.14 -17.57 -16.65
N ALA A 77 -13.56 -18.18 -15.54
CA ALA A 77 -12.90 -18.03 -14.24
C ALA A 77 -11.45 -18.53 -14.28
N SER A 78 -11.18 -19.60 -15.04
CA SER A 78 -9.81 -20.08 -15.29
C SER A 78 -8.97 -19.05 -16.06
N LEU A 79 -9.54 -18.41 -17.09
CA LEU A 79 -8.89 -17.32 -17.82
C LEU A 79 -8.63 -16.11 -16.91
N ALA A 80 -9.65 -15.69 -16.16
CA ALA A 80 -9.58 -14.57 -15.22
C ALA A 80 -8.55 -14.79 -14.11
N ALA A 81 -8.39 -16.02 -13.62
CA ALA A 81 -7.34 -16.36 -12.65
C ALA A 81 -5.93 -16.23 -13.25
N ALA A 82 -5.77 -16.40 -14.56
CA ALA A 82 -4.48 -16.33 -15.24
C ALA A 82 -4.06 -14.91 -15.64
N VAL A 83 -5.01 -14.07 -16.09
CA VAL A 83 -4.72 -12.73 -16.65
C VAL A 83 -5.41 -11.57 -15.91
N GLY A 84 -6.27 -11.86 -14.93
CA GLY A 84 -7.14 -10.90 -14.25
C GLY A 84 -8.52 -10.77 -14.91
N GLY A 85 -9.57 -10.55 -14.13
CA GLY A 85 -10.97 -10.55 -14.61
C GLY A 85 -11.26 -9.52 -15.71
N ALA A 86 -10.83 -8.27 -15.53
CA ALA A 86 -10.95 -7.21 -16.53
C ALA A 86 -10.27 -7.57 -17.87
N ARG A 87 -9.04 -8.08 -17.81
CA ARG A 87 -8.26 -8.47 -19.01
C ARG A 87 -8.86 -9.70 -19.68
N ALA A 88 -9.34 -10.67 -18.91
CA ALA A 88 -10.03 -11.86 -19.42
C ALA A 88 -11.32 -11.48 -20.18
N LEU A 89 -12.13 -10.56 -19.62
CA LEU A 89 -13.35 -10.08 -20.27
C LEU A 89 -13.05 -9.39 -21.61
N TRP A 90 -12.03 -8.54 -21.63
CA TRP A 90 -11.60 -7.88 -22.87
C TRP A 90 -11.08 -8.88 -23.92
N LEU A 91 -10.19 -9.81 -23.54
CA LEU A 91 -9.66 -10.84 -24.44
C LEU A 91 -10.79 -11.70 -25.02
N TRP A 92 -11.72 -12.12 -24.17
CA TRP A 92 -12.86 -12.93 -24.57
C TRP A 92 -13.70 -12.20 -25.63
N ARG A 93 -14.16 -10.98 -25.33
CA ARG A 93 -15.06 -10.23 -26.22
C ARG A 93 -14.37 -9.71 -27.49
N SER A 94 -13.06 -9.51 -27.47
CA SER A 94 -12.33 -9.00 -28.63
C SER A 94 -11.85 -10.08 -29.59
N PHE A 95 -11.57 -11.29 -29.09
CA PHE A 95 -10.90 -12.33 -29.88
C PHE A 95 -11.67 -13.65 -29.98
N VAL A 96 -12.68 -13.90 -29.15
CA VAL A 96 -13.51 -15.10 -29.31
C VAL A 96 -14.61 -14.82 -30.33
N VAL A 97 -14.62 -15.59 -31.42
CA VAL A 97 -15.57 -15.46 -32.53
C VAL A 97 -16.31 -16.78 -32.76
N ASP A 98 -17.60 -16.69 -33.07
CA ASP A 98 -18.41 -17.84 -33.49
C ASP A 98 -18.16 -18.12 -34.98
N ASP A 99 -17.81 -19.35 -35.32
CA ASP A 99 -17.57 -19.78 -36.70
C ASP A 99 -18.86 -19.93 -37.53
N GLY A 100 -20.02 -19.60 -36.95
CA GLY A 100 -21.34 -19.66 -37.57
C GLY A 100 -22.01 -21.04 -37.47
N SER A 101 -21.32 -22.03 -36.89
CA SER A 101 -21.86 -23.35 -36.54
C SER A 101 -22.16 -23.50 -35.04
N GLY A 102 -21.93 -22.44 -34.25
CA GLY A 102 -22.05 -22.44 -32.80
C GLY A 102 -20.77 -22.91 -32.09
N VAL A 103 -19.66 -23.03 -32.82
CA VAL A 103 -18.33 -23.36 -32.28
C VAL A 103 -17.54 -22.07 -32.12
N LEU A 104 -17.07 -21.83 -30.90
CA LEU A 104 -16.23 -20.69 -30.58
C LEU A 104 -14.79 -20.95 -31.06
N THR A 105 -14.18 -19.96 -31.70
CA THR A 105 -12.80 -19.96 -32.19
C THR A 105 -12.11 -18.65 -31.78
N VAL A 106 -10.78 -18.58 -31.90
CA VAL A 106 -10.00 -17.39 -31.50
C VAL A 106 -9.42 -16.69 -32.73
N ASP A 107 -9.76 -15.41 -32.92
CA ASP A 107 -9.14 -14.54 -33.91
C ASP A 107 -7.76 -14.08 -33.44
N ARG A 108 -6.72 -14.39 -34.23
CA ARG A 108 -5.33 -13.98 -33.98
C ARG A 108 -4.89 -12.74 -34.78
N GLY A 109 -5.80 -12.08 -35.48
CA GLY A 109 -5.49 -10.98 -36.40
C GLY A 109 -4.76 -9.77 -35.80
N ALA A 110 -4.90 -9.52 -34.50
CA ALA A 110 -4.27 -8.39 -33.79
C ALA A 110 -3.11 -8.78 -32.85
N GLN A 111 -2.59 -10.00 -32.96
CA GLN A 111 -1.47 -10.47 -32.13
C GLN A 111 -0.20 -9.64 -32.38
N THR A 112 0.56 -9.33 -31.31
CA THR A 112 1.87 -8.65 -31.45
C THR A 112 2.94 -9.31 -30.59
N VAL A 113 4.17 -9.37 -31.11
CA VAL A 113 5.35 -9.81 -30.35
C VAL A 113 5.79 -8.64 -29.47
N ARG A 114 5.88 -8.85 -28.15
CA ARG A 114 6.18 -7.81 -27.16
C ARG A 114 7.37 -6.94 -27.58
N GLY A 115 7.10 -5.66 -27.82
CA GLY A 115 8.07 -4.58 -27.97
C GLY A 115 7.72 -3.42 -27.03
N ALA A 116 8.57 -2.40 -26.96
CA ALA A 116 8.32 -1.20 -26.15
C ALA A 116 7.12 -0.43 -26.74
N VAL A 117 5.94 -0.62 -26.15
CA VAL A 117 4.71 0.13 -26.47
C VAL A 117 4.47 1.13 -25.35
N ILE A 118 4.26 2.39 -25.70
CA ILE A 118 3.82 3.42 -24.75
C ILE A 118 2.41 3.05 -24.30
N THR A 119 2.29 2.45 -23.11
CA THR A 119 1.01 2.02 -22.54
C THR A 119 0.38 3.10 -21.66
N GLN A 120 1.17 4.09 -21.25
CA GLN A 120 0.77 5.18 -20.35
C GLN A 120 1.06 6.55 -20.99
N SER A 121 0.07 7.44 -21.03
CA SER A 121 0.23 8.79 -21.57
C SER A 121 -0.70 9.80 -20.89
N PRO A 122 -0.27 11.03 -20.60
CA PRO A 122 -1.07 12.06 -19.91
C PRO A 122 -2.07 12.75 -20.86
N VAL A 123 -2.87 11.98 -21.59
CA VAL A 123 -3.79 12.49 -22.64
C VAL A 123 -4.83 13.47 -22.07
N GLY A 124 -5.24 13.30 -20.82
CA GLY A 124 -6.18 14.18 -20.14
C GLY A 124 -5.57 15.44 -19.55
N LEU A 125 -4.32 15.78 -19.85
CA LEU A 125 -3.71 17.06 -19.48
C LEU A 125 -3.71 18.03 -20.67
N PRO A 126 -4.18 19.27 -20.49
CA PRO A 126 -3.99 20.32 -21.49
C PRO A 126 -2.50 20.71 -21.57
N ARG A 127 -2.07 21.23 -22.72
CA ARG A 127 -0.68 21.71 -22.93
C ARG A 127 -0.33 22.92 -22.07
N ARG A 128 -1.33 23.64 -21.58
CA ARG A 128 -1.17 24.84 -20.76
C ARG A 128 -2.13 24.80 -19.58
N LEU A 129 -1.61 25.09 -18.39
CA LEU A 129 -2.39 25.33 -17.17
C LEU A 129 -2.13 26.76 -16.69
N ASP A 130 -3.20 27.45 -16.30
CA ASP A 130 -3.14 28.79 -15.73
C ASP A 130 -3.29 28.73 -14.22
N VAL A 131 -2.42 29.44 -13.50
CA VAL A 131 -2.44 29.57 -12.04
C VAL A 131 -3.03 30.91 -11.66
N TRP A 132 -4.11 30.89 -10.88
CA TRP A 132 -4.84 32.08 -10.46
C TRP A 132 -4.83 32.23 -8.94
N PHE A 133 -4.58 33.45 -8.48
CA PHE A 133 -4.79 33.84 -7.09
C PHE A 133 -6.16 34.50 -6.95
N VAL A 134 -6.91 34.05 -5.94
CA VAL A 134 -8.17 34.65 -5.54
C VAL A 134 -7.98 35.29 -4.19
N SER A 135 -8.06 36.61 -4.15
CA SER A 135 -7.90 37.39 -2.92
C SER A 135 -9.20 37.40 -2.10
N THR A 136 -9.10 37.66 -0.79
CA THR A 136 -10.27 37.79 0.10
C THR A 136 -11.22 38.95 -0.25
N ASN A 137 -10.77 39.90 -1.08
CA ASN A 137 -11.61 40.97 -1.63
C ASN A 137 -12.33 40.58 -2.94
N GLY A 138 -12.14 39.36 -3.44
CA GLY A 138 -12.71 38.83 -4.68
C GLY A 138 -11.91 39.12 -5.95
N SER A 139 -10.72 39.74 -5.88
CA SER A 139 -9.85 39.89 -7.06
C SER A 139 -9.38 38.52 -7.56
N ARG A 140 -9.27 38.38 -8.88
CA ARG A 140 -8.83 37.16 -9.56
C ARG A 140 -7.66 37.53 -10.45
N ASP A 141 -6.47 37.15 -10.04
CA ASP A 141 -5.23 37.57 -10.69
C ASP A 141 -4.54 36.34 -11.30
N LEU A 142 -4.30 36.37 -12.62
CA LEU A 142 -3.48 35.37 -13.30
C LEU A 142 -2.02 35.61 -12.93
N VAL A 143 -1.43 34.69 -12.17
CA VAL A 143 -0.08 34.88 -11.60
C VAL A 143 0.99 34.07 -12.29
N ALA A 144 0.62 32.96 -12.95
CA ALA A 144 1.57 32.14 -13.69
C ALA A 144 0.89 31.29 -14.76
N GLU A 145 1.67 30.88 -15.76
CA GLU A 145 1.29 29.94 -16.81
C GLU A 145 2.28 28.78 -16.81
N LEU A 146 1.76 27.55 -16.70
CA LEU A 146 2.52 26.30 -16.79
C LEU A 146 2.38 25.74 -18.20
N ASN A 147 3.50 25.58 -18.91
CA ASN A 147 3.53 24.97 -20.25
C ASN A 147 4.05 23.53 -20.12
N LEU A 148 3.17 22.55 -20.34
CA LEU A 148 3.44 21.13 -20.06
C LEU A 148 4.11 20.45 -21.26
N ASP A 149 5.23 19.78 -21.00
CA ASP A 149 5.86 18.88 -21.97
C ASP A 149 5.25 17.47 -21.84
N LEU A 150 4.11 17.26 -22.50
CA LEU A 150 3.36 16.01 -22.44
C LEU A 150 4.17 14.79 -22.91
N GLU A 151 5.13 14.98 -23.82
CA GLU A 151 6.00 13.90 -24.31
C GLU A 151 6.98 13.45 -23.20
N GLN A 152 7.63 14.41 -22.53
CA GLN A 152 8.51 14.11 -21.40
C GLN A 152 7.75 13.56 -20.19
N ILE A 153 6.54 14.06 -19.91
CA ILE A 153 5.67 13.52 -18.86
C ILE A 153 5.30 12.06 -19.18
N ALA A 154 4.97 11.74 -20.43
CA ALA A 154 4.68 10.38 -20.87
C ALA A 154 5.88 9.45 -20.76
N LEU A 155 7.08 9.94 -21.08
CA LEU A 155 8.33 9.18 -20.94
C LEU A 155 8.66 8.89 -19.47
N ASP A 156 8.40 9.83 -18.58
CA ASP A 156 8.60 9.62 -17.14
C ASP A 156 7.67 8.53 -16.59
N LEU A 157 6.44 8.38 -17.13
CA LEU A 157 5.44 7.38 -16.72
C LEU A 157 5.76 5.92 -17.12
N GLN A 158 6.73 5.67 -18.00
CA GLN A 158 7.01 4.30 -18.46
C GLN A 158 7.73 3.48 -17.39
N HIS A 159 7.27 2.25 -17.13
CA HIS A 159 7.89 1.34 -16.14
C HIS A 159 9.36 1.02 -16.45
N GLU A 160 9.75 1.05 -17.72
CA GLU A 160 11.13 0.84 -18.19
C GLU A 160 12.13 1.80 -17.52
N ARG A 161 11.67 2.98 -17.07
CA ARG A 161 12.49 3.94 -16.31
C ARG A 161 13.03 3.38 -15.00
N PHE A 162 12.32 2.45 -14.36
CA PHE A 162 12.76 1.82 -13.12
C PHE A 162 13.73 0.64 -13.37
N HIS A 163 13.87 0.22 -14.62
CA HIS A 163 14.76 -0.85 -15.06
C HIS A 163 15.92 -0.33 -15.92
N ASP A 164 16.12 1.00 -15.96
CA ASP A 164 17.21 1.62 -16.68
C ASP A 164 18.55 1.11 -16.12
N PRO A 165 19.38 0.42 -16.93
CA PRO A 165 20.64 -0.16 -16.48
C PRO A 165 21.68 0.90 -16.08
N THR A 166 21.42 2.18 -16.36
CA THR A 166 22.27 3.30 -15.94
C THR A 166 22.02 3.77 -14.50
N LEU A 167 20.92 3.35 -13.86
CA LEU A 167 20.62 3.70 -12.46
C LEU A 167 21.51 2.95 -11.47
N GLY A 168 22.05 3.65 -10.48
CA GLY A 168 22.74 3.03 -9.36
C GLY A 168 21.80 2.17 -8.49
N VAL A 169 22.32 1.10 -7.88
CA VAL A 169 21.56 0.30 -6.89
C VAL A 169 21.08 1.20 -5.75
N GLY A 170 19.77 1.25 -5.54
CA GLY A 170 19.12 2.10 -4.52
C GLY A 170 18.79 3.51 -5.00
N GLU A 171 19.14 3.87 -6.23
CA GLU A 171 18.73 5.14 -6.85
C GLU A 171 17.39 4.97 -7.55
N LEU A 172 16.49 5.93 -7.34
CA LEU A 172 15.22 6.01 -8.04
C LEU A 172 15.36 6.85 -9.31
N PRO A 173 14.58 6.57 -10.37
CA PRO A 173 14.60 7.38 -11.58
C PRO A 173 14.18 8.83 -11.29
N ASN A 174 14.85 9.78 -11.94
CA ASN A 174 14.50 11.21 -11.86
C ASN A 174 13.20 11.48 -12.63
N THR A 175 12.07 11.26 -11.97
CA THR A 175 10.72 11.46 -12.52
C THR A 175 10.07 12.68 -11.87
N TRP A 176 9.11 13.30 -12.57
CA TRP A 176 8.42 14.50 -12.10
C TRP A 176 7.70 14.33 -10.75
N TRP A 177 7.29 13.11 -10.37
CA TRP A 177 6.65 12.87 -9.07
C TRP A 177 7.65 12.70 -7.91
N LEU A 178 8.88 12.25 -8.18
CA LEU A 178 9.93 12.08 -7.18
C LEU A 178 10.80 13.32 -7.00
N SER A 179 10.89 14.19 -8.03
CA SER A 179 11.82 15.32 -8.08
C SER A 179 11.10 16.61 -8.43
N TYR A 180 11.11 17.59 -7.52
CA TYR A 180 10.54 18.90 -7.78
C TYR A 180 11.22 19.64 -8.95
N PRO A 181 12.57 19.67 -9.06
CA PRO A 181 13.22 20.23 -10.25
C PRO A 181 12.75 19.60 -11.56
N ARG A 182 12.61 18.26 -11.60
CA ARG A 182 12.07 17.57 -12.78
C ARG A 182 10.63 17.97 -13.06
N ALA A 183 9.80 18.16 -12.03
CA ALA A 183 8.44 18.68 -12.20
C ALA A 183 8.43 20.07 -12.83
N VAL A 184 9.34 20.97 -12.42
CA VAL A 184 9.49 22.31 -13.04
C VAL A 184 9.92 22.19 -14.50
N GLU A 185 10.89 21.33 -14.82
CA GLU A 185 11.37 21.11 -16.20
C GLU A 185 10.25 20.69 -17.16
N VAL A 186 9.34 19.82 -16.72
CA VAL A 186 8.24 19.31 -17.56
C VAL A 186 6.97 20.15 -17.48
N GLY A 187 6.97 21.26 -16.72
CA GLY A 187 5.82 22.16 -16.57
C GLY A 187 4.76 21.73 -15.55
N LEU A 188 5.07 20.80 -14.64
CA LEU A 188 4.22 20.38 -13.52
C LEU A 188 4.61 21.03 -12.17
N GLY A 189 5.57 21.96 -12.16
CA GLY A 189 5.96 22.72 -10.98
C GLY A 189 6.36 24.16 -11.32
N ILE A 190 6.15 25.08 -10.38
CA ILE A 190 6.56 26.48 -10.51
C ILE A 190 6.81 27.14 -9.15
N ASP A 191 7.84 27.97 -9.09
CA ASP A 191 8.14 28.85 -7.97
C ASP A 191 7.59 30.26 -8.31
N ILE A 192 6.67 30.78 -7.48
CA ILE A 192 5.94 32.05 -7.70
C ILE A 192 6.35 33.06 -6.62
N ASP A 193 6.83 34.22 -7.02
CA ASP A 193 7.18 35.31 -6.09
C ASP A 193 5.92 36.02 -5.57
N MET A 194 5.81 36.18 -4.26
CA MET A 194 4.64 36.71 -3.57
C MET A 194 4.86 38.10 -2.93
N GLY A 195 6.02 38.74 -3.17
CA GLY A 195 6.35 40.04 -2.59
C GLY A 195 6.84 39.99 -1.14
N ALA A 196 7.01 41.16 -0.51
CA ALA A 196 7.61 41.28 0.83
C ALA A 196 6.74 40.67 1.95
N GLN A 197 5.42 40.63 1.75
CA GLN A 197 4.47 39.95 2.61
C GLN A 197 3.59 39.07 1.73
N PRO A 198 3.26 37.84 2.19
CA PRO A 198 2.41 36.95 1.42
C PRO A 198 0.99 37.54 1.37
N PRO A 199 0.32 37.53 0.20
CA PRO A 199 -1.05 38.01 0.05
C PRO A 199 -2.02 37.15 0.85
N ASP A 200 -3.12 37.77 1.30
CA ASP A 200 -4.24 37.08 1.93
C ASP A 200 -5.13 36.44 0.86
N LEU A 201 -4.91 35.15 0.61
CA LEU A 201 -5.59 34.39 -0.42
C LEU A 201 -6.85 33.71 0.16
N ASP A 202 -7.97 33.85 -0.54
CA ASP A 202 -9.17 33.05 -0.32
C ASP A 202 -9.06 31.69 -1.02
N ALA A 203 -8.49 31.65 -2.22
CA ALA A 203 -8.21 30.42 -2.94
C ALA A 203 -7.01 30.55 -3.88
N LEU A 204 -6.39 29.40 -4.17
CA LEU A 204 -5.46 29.22 -5.28
C LEU A 204 -6.08 28.23 -6.26
N LEU A 205 -6.13 28.58 -7.54
CA LEU A 205 -6.75 27.80 -8.60
C LEU A 205 -5.72 27.44 -9.66
N VAL A 206 -5.83 26.24 -10.20
CA VAL A 206 -5.12 25.81 -11.41
C VAL A 206 -6.15 25.29 -12.38
N VAL A 207 -6.24 25.86 -13.58
CA VAL A 207 -7.22 25.45 -14.60
C VAL A 207 -6.58 25.38 -15.98
N GLY A 208 -7.09 24.53 -16.86
CA GLY A 208 -6.77 24.58 -18.28
C GLY A 208 -7.79 23.84 -19.13
N GLY A 209 -8.34 24.52 -20.12
CA GLY A 209 -9.12 23.88 -21.18
C GLY A 209 -8.21 23.20 -22.21
N GLY A 210 -8.69 22.14 -22.84
CA GLY A 210 -7.94 21.42 -23.87
C GLY A 210 -8.68 21.36 -25.21
N GLU A 211 -8.06 20.71 -26.19
CA GLU A 211 -8.66 20.52 -27.54
C GLU A 211 -8.86 19.03 -27.87
N VAL A 212 -8.43 18.14 -26.98
CA VAL A 212 -8.46 16.69 -27.17
C VAL A 212 -9.84 16.17 -26.76
N PRO A 213 -10.56 15.43 -27.62
CA PRO A 213 -11.81 14.79 -27.24
C PRO A 213 -11.64 13.79 -26.09
N ALA A 214 -12.60 13.74 -25.17
CA ALA A 214 -12.58 12.83 -24.02
C ALA A 214 -12.79 11.35 -24.40
N GLU A 215 -13.40 11.08 -25.55
CA GLU A 215 -13.74 9.74 -26.03
C GLU A 215 -12.55 8.78 -25.99
N ASP A 216 -11.43 9.13 -26.62
CA ASP A 216 -10.24 8.25 -26.70
C ASP A 216 -9.69 7.83 -25.32
N LEU A 217 -9.79 8.72 -24.32
CA LEU A 217 -9.30 8.48 -22.96
C LEU A 217 -10.29 7.61 -22.18
N VAL A 218 -11.57 7.92 -22.25
CA VAL A 218 -12.65 7.18 -21.56
C VAL A 218 -12.75 5.77 -22.14
N ASP A 219 -12.66 5.62 -23.46
CA ASP A 219 -12.67 4.33 -24.15
C ASP A 219 -11.46 3.48 -23.76
N ALA A 220 -10.28 4.08 -23.61
CA ALA A 220 -9.11 3.36 -23.13
C ALA A 220 -9.30 2.82 -21.71
N HIS A 221 -9.83 3.64 -20.79
CA HIS A 221 -10.13 3.19 -19.42
C HIS A 221 -11.24 2.12 -19.38
N ASN A 222 -12.27 2.26 -20.22
CA ASN A 222 -13.36 1.30 -20.35
C ASN A 222 -12.86 -0.04 -20.91
N ALA A 223 -12.12 -0.01 -22.02
CA ALA A 223 -11.58 -1.20 -22.67
C ALA A 223 -10.55 -1.94 -21.80
N ALA A 224 -9.80 -1.22 -20.97
CA ALA A 224 -8.90 -1.81 -19.97
C ALA A 224 -9.65 -2.41 -18.75
N GLY A 225 -10.99 -2.34 -18.72
CA GLY A 225 -11.83 -2.80 -17.60
C GLY A 225 -11.54 -2.07 -16.29
N ARG A 226 -11.04 -0.83 -16.37
CA ARG A 226 -10.72 -0.01 -15.19
C ARG A 226 -11.91 0.78 -14.68
N LEU A 227 -12.95 0.93 -15.50
CA LEU A 227 -14.18 1.64 -15.15
C LEU A 227 -15.18 0.72 -14.45
N ALA A 228 -15.66 1.15 -13.28
CA ALA A 228 -16.80 0.58 -12.58
C ALA A 228 -17.77 1.67 -12.11
N VAL A 229 -19.04 1.35 -11.92
CA VAL A 229 -20.02 2.21 -11.25
C VAL A 229 -20.08 1.84 -9.77
N LEU A 230 -20.13 2.84 -8.90
CA LEU A 230 -20.31 2.66 -7.47
C LEU A 230 -21.73 3.02 -7.05
N ALA A 231 -22.35 2.19 -6.21
CA ALA A 231 -23.63 2.55 -5.62
C ALA A 231 -23.45 3.72 -4.63
N PRO A 232 -24.43 4.64 -4.53
CA PRO A 232 -24.43 5.65 -3.48
C PRO A 232 -24.27 5.00 -2.09
N GLY A 233 -23.41 5.59 -1.25
CA GLY A 233 -23.17 5.10 0.12
C GLY A 233 -22.25 3.88 0.24
N THR A 234 -21.74 3.30 -0.84
CA THR A 234 -20.79 2.17 -0.75
C THR A 234 -19.49 2.58 -0.04
N PRO A 235 -19.07 1.86 1.02
CA PRO A 235 -17.79 2.10 1.69
C PRO A 235 -16.61 1.83 0.74
N THR A 236 -15.67 2.77 0.68
CA THR A 236 -14.45 2.64 -0.13
C THR A 236 -13.28 2.01 0.63
N ASN A 237 -13.43 1.75 1.93
CA ASN A 237 -12.50 1.01 2.79
C ASN A 237 -13.29 0.08 3.72
N THR A 238 -12.70 -1.04 4.11
CA THR A 238 -13.33 -1.99 5.03
C THR A 238 -13.29 -1.39 6.43
N VAL A 239 -14.46 -1.07 6.96
CA VAL A 239 -14.64 -0.60 8.34
C VAL A 239 -15.62 -1.56 9.00
N GLU A 240 -15.29 -2.06 10.19
CA GLU A 240 -16.14 -2.95 11.00
C GLU A 240 -16.64 -4.26 10.33
N GLY A 241 -16.03 -4.68 9.22
CA GLY A 241 -16.38 -5.93 8.53
C GLY A 241 -17.46 -5.80 7.46
N ASP A 242 -17.93 -4.57 7.18
CA ASP A 242 -18.83 -4.30 6.06
C ASP A 242 -18.14 -4.54 4.70
N ALA A 243 -18.91 -5.09 3.76
CA ALA A 243 -18.42 -5.37 2.41
C ALA A 243 -18.07 -4.06 1.67
N THR A 244 -16.82 -3.94 1.23
CA THR A 244 -16.36 -2.83 0.37
C THR A 244 -16.76 -3.04 -1.08
N ALA A 245 -16.75 -1.96 -1.86
CA ALA A 245 -16.86 -2.05 -3.32
C ALA A 245 -15.91 -3.12 -3.88
N ASP A 246 -16.42 -4.03 -4.71
CA ASP A 246 -15.57 -5.00 -5.41
C ASP A 246 -14.60 -4.25 -6.34
N LEU A 247 -13.31 -4.47 -6.10
CA LEU A 247 -12.24 -3.89 -6.92
C LEU A 247 -12.07 -4.62 -8.25
N GLY A 248 -12.89 -5.64 -8.52
CA GLY A 248 -12.83 -6.51 -9.68
C GLY A 248 -11.93 -7.72 -9.44
N GLY A 249 -11.78 -8.14 -8.18
CA GLY A 249 -10.95 -9.27 -7.79
C GLY A 249 -11.65 -10.62 -7.94
N ASP A 250 -12.99 -10.62 -7.92
CA ASP A 250 -13.81 -11.81 -8.04
C ASP A 250 -14.11 -12.16 -9.51
N PRO A 251 -13.64 -13.32 -10.03
CA PRO A 251 -13.93 -13.74 -11.40
C PRO A 251 -15.42 -13.89 -11.72
N ASP A 252 -16.24 -14.29 -10.74
CA ASP A 252 -17.67 -14.54 -10.96
C ASP A 252 -18.40 -13.25 -11.32
N SER A 253 -18.05 -12.15 -10.65
CA SER A 253 -18.56 -10.80 -10.92
C SER A 253 -18.30 -10.32 -12.36
N TRP A 254 -17.20 -10.76 -12.98
CA TRP A 254 -16.88 -10.45 -14.39
C TRP A 254 -17.57 -11.39 -15.38
N SER A 255 -17.75 -12.67 -15.03
CA SER A 255 -18.41 -13.65 -15.90
C SER A 255 -19.85 -13.25 -16.27
N ALA A 256 -20.55 -12.61 -15.34
CA ALA A 256 -21.91 -12.08 -15.55
C ALA A 256 -21.99 -10.99 -16.64
N LEU A 257 -20.85 -10.40 -17.03
CA LEU A 257 -20.78 -9.34 -18.03
C LEU A 257 -20.52 -9.86 -19.45
N LEU A 258 -20.24 -11.16 -19.63
CA LEU A 258 -19.85 -11.72 -20.93
C LEU A 258 -20.89 -11.48 -22.03
N ASP A 259 -22.17 -11.68 -21.71
CA ASP A 259 -23.28 -11.62 -22.65
C ASP A 259 -24.04 -10.28 -22.63
N LEU A 260 -23.60 -9.31 -21.82
CA LEU A 260 -24.26 -8.01 -21.70
C LEU A 260 -23.63 -6.97 -22.63
N ALA A 261 -24.42 -6.09 -23.22
CA ALA A 261 -23.91 -4.87 -23.84
C ALA A 261 -23.87 -3.73 -22.80
N ALA A 262 -22.92 -2.79 -22.96
CA ALA A 262 -22.89 -1.58 -22.13
C ALA A 262 -24.17 -0.75 -22.24
N SER A 263 -24.85 -0.80 -23.40
CA SER A 263 -26.14 -0.15 -23.64
C SER A 263 -27.30 -0.76 -22.85
N ASP A 264 -27.17 -2.02 -22.40
CA ASP A 264 -28.20 -2.68 -21.58
C ASP A 264 -28.10 -2.26 -20.10
N GLN A 265 -27.00 -1.58 -19.74
CA GLN A 265 -26.69 -1.13 -18.39
C GLN A 265 -26.98 0.37 -18.25
N PRO A 266 -28.00 0.77 -17.46
CA PRO A 266 -28.43 2.18 -17.38
C PRO A 266 -27.34 3.08 -16.79
N SER A 267 -26.63 2.65 -15.75
CA SER A 267 -25.57 3.47 -15.14
C SER A 267 -24.28 3.50 -15.97
N SER A 268 -23.95 2.43 -16.69
CA SER A 268 -22.85 2.46 -17.68
C SER A 268 -23.15 3.49 -18.78
N THR A 269 -24.39 3.50 -19.27
CA THR A 269 -24.85 4.47 -20.26
C THR A 269 -24.80 5.89 -19.71
N ALA A 270 -25.30 6.12 -18.51
CA ALA A 270 -25.27 7.43 -17.88
C ALA A 270 -23.84 7.93 -17.62
N ALA A 271 -22.91 7.06 -17.21
CA ALA A 271 -21.51 7.44 -16.97
C ALA A 271 -20.75 7.76 -18.27
N LEU A 272 -20.84 6.88 -19.27
CA LEU A 272 -20.10 7.05 -20.53
C LEU A 272 -20.60 8.26 -21.32
N THR A 273 -21.93 8.42 -21.45
CA THR A 273 -22.53 9.58 -22.13
C THR A 273 -22.23 10.91 -21.43
N ALA A 274 -22.07 10.91 -20.10
CA ALA A 274 -21.70 12.11 -19.35
C ALA A 274 -20.28 12.60 -19.70
N LEU A 275 -19.38 11.67 -20.02
CA LEU A 275 -17.98 11.97 -20.27
C LEU A 275 -17.67 12.19 -21.77
N THR A 276 -18.43 11.57 -22.67
CA THR A 276 -18.13 11.59 -24.12
C THR A 276 -19.26 12.18 -24.97
N GLY A 277 -20.42 12.46 -24.37
CA GLY A 277 -21.62 12.91 -25.07
C GLY A 277 -22.37 11.82 -25.83
N ARG A 278 -21.83 10.60 -25.93
CA ARG A 278 -22.43 9.48 -26.66
C ARG A 278 -22.07 8.13 -26.05
N MET A 279 -22.71 7.06 -26.52
CA MET A 279 -22.28 5.71 -26.20
C MET A 279 -21.21 5.27 -27.22
N PRO A 280 -19.98 4.94 -26.80
CA PRO A 280 -18.98 4.38 -27.69
C PRO A 280 -19.45 3.04 -28.28
N PRO A 281 -19.30 2.78 -29.60
CA PRO A 281 -19.74 1.52 -30.21
C PRO A 281 -19.07 0.27 -29.63
N SER A 282 -17.82 0.41 -29.16
CA SER A 282 -17.01 -0.64 -28.55
C SER A 282 -17.04 -0.62 -27.01
N ALA A 283 -18.01 0.06 -26.40
CA ALA A 283 -18.11 0.15 -24.95
C ALA A 283 -18.34 -1.23 -24.31
N MET A 284 -17.52 -1.54 -23.32
CA MET A 284 -17.62 -2.69 -22.46
C MET A 284 -18.57 -2.41 -21.30
N PRO A 285 -19.41 -3.38 -20.90
CA PRO A 285 -20.20 -3.27 -19.68
C PRO A 285 -19.30 -3.10 -18.46
N MET A 286 -19.78 -2.37 -17.46
CA MET A 286 -19.04 -2.02 -16.25
C MET A 286 -19.58 -2.82 -15.06
N LEU A 287 -18.71 -3.17 -14.11
CA LEU A 287 -19.14 -3.63 -12.79
C LEU A 287 -20.03 -2.54 -12.15
N GLY A 288 -21.14 -2.94 -11.54
CA GLY A 288 -22.15 -2.00 -11.02
C GLY A 288 -22.95 -1.24 -12.10
N GLY A 289 -22.69 -1.45 -13.39
CA GLY A 289 -23.37 -0.74 -14.48
C GLY A 289 -24.89 -0.94 -14.54
N HIS A 290 -25.38 -2.07 -14.01
CA HIS A 290 -26.79 -2.43 -13.92
C HIS A 290 -27.57 -1.63 -12.87
N LEU A 291 -26.88 -0.91 -11.98
CA LEU A 291 -27.51 -0.15 -10.90
C LEU A 291 -28.47 0.90 -11.46
N ASP A 292 -29.62 1.05 -10.81
CA ASP A 292 -30.58 2.10 -11.12
C ASP A 292 -30.29 3.32 -10.23
N HIS A 293 -29.37 4.18 -10.71
CA HIS A 293 -28.92 5.37 -9.97
C HIS A 293 -30.00 6.44 -9.83
N PHE A 294 -30.97 6.50 -10.76
CA PHE A 294 -31.97 7.56 -10.78
C PHE A 294 -33.30 7.17 -10.16
N GLY A 295 -33.71 5.91 -10.28
CA GLY A 295 -35.06 5.43 -9.92
C GLY A 295 -35.51 5.83 -8.52
N PRO A 296 -34.77 5.47 -7.44
CA PRO A 296 -35.20 5.76 -6.07
C PRO A 296 -35.45 7.24 -5.79
N GLY A 297 -34.47 8.11 -6.07
CA GLY A 297 -34.63 9.55 -5.93
C GLY A 297 -35.73 10.16 -6.82
N CYS A 298 -35.91 9.67 -8.04
CA CYS A 298 -36.97 10.16 -8.93
C CYS A 298 -38.37 9.80 -8.43
N LEU A 299 -38.54 8.58 -7.90
CA LEU A 299 -39.80 8.16 -7.26
C LEU A 299 -40.11 9.03 -6.03
N ALA A 300 -39.10 9.34 -5.22
CA ALA A 300 -39.25 10.24 -4.09
C ALA A 300 -39.64 11.67 -4.55
N VAL A 301 -38.99 12.20 -5.58
CA VAL A 301 -39.33 13.52 -6.13
C VAL A 301 -40.76 13.55 -6.67
N GLU A 302 -41.18 12.57 -7.47
CA GLU A 302 -42.51 12.54 -8.10
C GLU A 302 -43.62 12.25 -7.08
N GLY A 303 -43.47 11.21 -6.27
CA GLY A 303 -44.48 10.77 -5.30
C GLY A 303 -44.62 11.73 -4.11
N LEU A 304 -43.51 12.28 -3.61
CA LEU A 304 -43.51 13.16 -2.44
C LEU A 304 -43.54 14.64 -2.81
N TRP A 305 -43.57 14.99 -4.11
CA TRP A 305 -43.71 16.37 -4.56
C TRP A 305 -44.80 17.15 -3.81
N PRO A 306 -46.03 16.63 -3.64
CA PRO A 306 -47.11 17.38 -3.02
C PRO A 306 -46.79 17.83 -1.59
N VAL A 307 -46.08 17.00 -0.82
CA VAL A 307 -45.79 17.28 0.60
C VAL A 307 -44.45 18.01 0.79
N LEU A 308 -43.44 17.75 -0.03
CA LEU A 308 -42.10 18.32 0.13
C LEU A 308 -41.95 19.72 -0.49
N TRP A 309 -42.43 19.92 -1.72
CA TRP A 309 -42.28 21.19 -2.44
C TRP A 309 -43.62 21.80 -2.82
N GLY A 310 -44.54 21.00 -3.37
CA GLY A 310 -45.77 21.45 -4.02
C GLY A 310 -46.71 22.25 -3.11
N ARG A 311 -47.04 21.73 -1.93
CA ARG A 311 -47.90 22.44 -0.95
C ARG A 311 -47.30 23.78 -0.57
N ALA A 312 -45.99 23.85 -0.35
CA ALA A 312 -45.37 25.09 0.07
C ALA A 312 -45.23 26.10 -1.08
N LEU A 313 -44.81 25.66 -2.27
CA LEU A 313 -44.73 26.51 -3.45
C LEU A 313 -46.12 27.08 -3.82
N ARG A 314 -47.16 26.23 -3.82
CA ARG A 314 -48.53 26.64 -4.16
C ARG A 314 -49.21 27.44 -3.04
N ASP A 315 -49.26 26.90 -1.82
CA ASP A 315 -50.13 27.41 -0.76
C ASP A 315 -49.45 28.48 0.11
N VAL A 316 -48.12 28.44 0.22
CA VAL A 316 -47.37 29.40 1.06
C VAL A 316 -46.79 30.52 0.22
N LEU A 317 -46.13 30.17 -0.89
CA LEU A 317 -45.45 31.11 -1.76
C LEU A 317 -46.32 31.63 -2.90
N GLY A 318 -47.55 31.12 -3.06
CA GLY A 318 -48.49 31.58 -4.07
C GLY A 318 -48.01 31.40 -5.50
N ALA A 319 -47.15 30.41 -5.77
CA ALA A 319 -46.56 30.19 -7.09
C ALA A 319 -47.60 29.83 -8.18
N GLY A 320 -48.83 29.48 -7.79
CA GLY A 320 -49.93 29.20 -8.71
C GLY A 320 -49.56 28.15 -9.75
N ALA A 321 -49.88 28.41 -11.03
CA ALA A 321 -49.61 27.47 -12.12
C ALA A 321 -48.10 27.24 -12.41
N ILE A 322 -47.20 28.10 -11.90
CA ILE A 322 -45.74 27.93 -12.09
C ILE A 322 -45.22 26.73 -11.28
N GLU A 323 -45.86 26.41 -10.15
CA GLU A 323 -45.53 25.22 -9.35
C GLU A 323 -45.54 23.94 -10.20
N LEU A 324 -46.47 23.83 -11.14
CA LEU A 324 -46.58 22.71 -12.07
C LEU A 324 -45.45 22.65 -13.09
N ASP A 325 -44.95 23.80 -13.52
CA ASP A 325 -43.85 23.88 -14.47
C ASP A 325 -42.54 23.49 -13.79
N VAL A 326 -42.34 23.93 -12.54
CA VAL A 326 -41.22 23.52 -11.69
C VAL A 326 -41.30 22.03 -11.35
N ALA A 327 -42.49 21.50 -11.03
CA ALA A 327 -42.68 20.07 -10.76
C ALA A 327 -42.31 19.18 -11.95
N ARG A 328 -42.72 19.59 -13.16
CA ARG A 328 -42.35 18.88 -14.40
C ARG A 328 -40.86 18.93 -14.64
N TRP A 329 -40.24 20.09 -14.49
CA TRP A 329 -38.79 20.22 -14.62
C TRP A 329 -38.06 19.36 -13.58
N ALA A 330 -38.51 19.37 -12.32
CA ALA A 330 -37.86 18.65 -11.23
C ALA A 330 -37.94 17.13 -11.39
N ARG A 331 -39.07 16.59 -11.86
CA ARG A 331 -39.18 15.16 -12.20
C ARG A 331 -38.07 14.72 -13.16
N ASP A 332 -37.77 15.55 -14.14
CA ASP A 332 -36.83 15.20 -15.21
C ASP A 332 -35.39 15.52 -14.84
N TYR A 333 -35.11 16.55 -14.01
CA TYR A 333 -33.76 17.09 -13.79
C TYR A 333 -33.34 17.25 -12.32
N LEU A 334 -34.26 17.17 -11.35
CA LEU A 334 -33.91 17.26 -9.92
C LEU A 334 -33.42 15.91 -9.40
N ARG A 335 -32.12 15.68 -9.51
CA ARG A 335 -31.48 14.44 -9.04
C ARG A 335 -30.95 14.59 -7.61
N VAL A 336 -31.81 14.31 -6.64
CA VAL A 336 -31.57 14.54 -5.19
C VAL A 336 -30.33 13.82 -4.63
N GLU A 337 -30.00 12.65 -5.17
CA GLU A 337 -28.81 11.88 -4.81
C GLU A 337 -27.53 12.29 -5.59
N GLY A 338 -27.69 13.02 -6.69
CA GLY A 338 -26.63 13.44 -7.60
C GLY A 338 -26.99 13.19 -9.08
N SER A 339 -26.60 14.09 -9.97
CA SER A 339 -27.02 14.09 -11.38
C SER A 339 -26.43 12.98 -12.24
N ARG A 340 -25.30 12.38 -11.84
CA ARG A 340 -24.66 11.26 -12.55
C ARG A 340 -24.12 10.24 -11.56
N PRO A 341 -24.03 8.95 -11.94
CA PRO A 341 -23.50 7.92 -11.06
C PRO A 341 -22.01 8.16 -10.76
N ALA A 342 -21.60 7.82 -9.54
CA ALA A 342 -20.19 7.79 -9.19
C ALA A 342 -19.50 6.64 -9.94
N ILE A 343 -18.31 6.91 -10.45
CA ILE A 343 -17.49 5.91 -11.13
C ILE A 343 -16.21 5.65 -10.35
N ARG A 344 -15.57 4.53 -10.63
CA ARG A 344 -14.22 4.22 -10.19
C ARG A 344 -13.34 3.99 -11.42
N ILE A 345 -12.13 4.55 -11.42
CA ILE A 345 -11.08 4.26 -12.41
C ILE A 345 -9.92 3.59 -11.68
N GLY A 346 -9.65 2.33 -11.97
CA GLY A 346 -8.67 1.56 -11.18
C GLY A 346 -9.12 1.52 -9.72
N GLU A 347 -8.30 1.89 -8.76
CA GLU A 347 -8.73 1.94 -7.34
C GLU A 347 -9.38 3.26 -6.93
N GLN A 348 -9.45 4.26 -7.81
CA GLN A 348 -9.80 5.63 -7.46
C GLN A 348 -11.28 5.96 -7.77
N PRO A 349 -12.09 6.32 -6.76
CA PRO A 349 -13.47 6.75 -6.97
C PRO A 349 -13.56 8.23 -7.40
N TYR A 350 -14.49 8.54 -8.31
CA TYR A 350 -14.79 9.86 -8.84
C TYR A 350 -16.30 10.12 -8.83
N GLY A 351 -16.69 11.31 -8.39
CA GLY A 351 -18.02 11.86 -8.70
C GLY A 351 -18.03 12.44 -10.12
N LEU A 352 -19.14 12.33 -10.84
CA LEU A 352 -19.35 13.01 -12.12
C LEU A 352 -20.27 14.20 -11.88
N LEU A 353 -19.76 15.43 -12.08
CA LEU A 353 -20.47 16.65 -11.67
C LEU A 353 -20.66 17.64 -12.85
N PRO A 354 -21.83 17.66 -13.49
CA PRO A 354 -22.30 18.76 -14.33
C PRO A 354 -22.34 20.06 -13.54
N THR A 355 -21.62 21.07 -14.03
CA THR A 355 -21.51 22.38 -13.36
C THR A 355 -21.30 23.50 -14.39
N SER A 356 -21.51 24.75 -13.98
CA SER A 356 -21.38 25.93 -14.84
C SER A 356 -21.07 27.19 -14.02
N ALA A 357 -20.79 28.29 -14.72
CA ALA A 357 -20.74 29.64 -14.14
C ALA A 357 -22.16 30.22 -14.12
N PHE A 358 -22.97 29.74 -13.17
CA PHE A 358 -24.42 29.99 -13.11
C PHE A 358 -24.80 31.49 -13.00
N GLU A 359 -23.93 32.33 -12.47
CA GLU A 359 -24.10 33.79 -12.38
C GLU A 359 -24.07 34.50 -13.73
N ARG A 360 -23.47 33.85 -14.75
CA ARG A 360 -23.42 34.33 -16.13
C ARG A 360 -24.36 33.55 -17.04
N TRP A 361 -25.29 32.79 -16.49
CA TRP A 361 -26.18 31.93 -17.26
C TRP A 361 -27.04 32.75 -18.24
N VAL A 362 -26.96 32.40 -19.52
CA VAL A 362 -27.77 32.96 -20.61
C VAL A 362 -28.75 31.89 -21.06
N SER A 363 -30.04 32.20 -21.01
CA SER A 363 -31.11 31.31 -21.50
C SER A 363 -31.07 31.16 -23.02
N ALA A 364 -31.37 29.95 -23.52
CA ALA A 364 -31.41 29.70 -24.96
C ALA A 364 -32.59 30.43 -25.64
N PRO A 365 -32.42 31.01 -26.84
CA PRO A 365 -33.50 31.73 -27.52
C PRO A 365 -34.56 30.83 -28.21
N GLU A 366 -35.80 31.30 -28.12
CA GLU A 366 -36.98 31.13 -29.02
C GLU A 366 -37.75 29.81 -29.14
N GLU A 367 -37.21 28.60 -28.94
CA GLU A 367 -38.00 27.35 -29.13
C GLU A 367 -38.58 26.72 -27.85
N GLU A 368 -38.11 27.13 -26.66
CA GLU A 368 -38.51 26.56 -25.35
C GLU A 368 -38.78 27.63 -24.27
N THR A 369 -39.44 28.73 -24.64
CA THR A 369 -39.61 29.93 -23.79
C THR A 369 -40.06 29.59 -22.36
N ARG A 370 -40.99 28.64 -22.21
CA ARG A 370 -41.57 28.27 -20.90
C ARG A 370 -40.61 27.54 -19.98
N ILE A 371 -39.70 26.70 -20.50
CA ILE A 371 -38.74 25.98 -19.63
C ILE A 371 -37.57 26.87 -19.28
N SER A 372 -37.07 27.68 -20.22
CA SER A 372 -36.07 28.71 -19.94
C SER A 372 -36.53 29.67 -18.82
N GLU A 373 -37.81 30.09 -18.84
CA GLU A 373 -38.40 30.90 -17.76
C GLU A 373 -38.39 30.18 -16.39
N VAL A 374 -38.54 28.85 -16.37
CA VAL A 374 -38.45 28.05 -15.14
C VAL A 374 -37.03 28.02 -14.61
N GLU A 375 -36.03 27.82 -15.47
CA GLU A 375 -34.63 27.80 -15.06
C GLU A 375 -34.15 29.15 -14.55
N GLU A 376 -34.51 30.25 -15.21
CA GLU A 376 -34.24 31.61 -14.73
C GLU A 376 -34.87 31.85 -13.34
N ARG A 377 -36.08 31.33 -13.11
CA ARG A 377 -36.71 31.37 -11.79
C ARG A 377 -35.92 30.55 -10.77
N ILE A 378 -35.49 29.34 -11.12
CA ILE A 378 -34.67 28.46 -10.27
C ILE A 378 -33.39 29.17 -9.85
N LEU A 379 -32.64 29.72 -10.80
CA LEU A 379 -31.37 30.41 -10.55
C LEU A 379 -31.54 31.62 -9.61
N ARG A 380 -32.64 32.38 -9.73
CA ARG A 380 -32.90 33.55 -8.87
C ARG A 380 -32.97 33.24 -7.38
N TRP A 381 -33.44 32.07 -7.00
CA TRP A 381 -33.49 31.66 -5.59
C TRP A 381 -32.37 30.68 -5.22
N ALA A 382 -31.88 29.87 -6.15
CA ALA A 382 -30.85 28.88 -5.89
C ALA A 382 -29.47 29.51 -5.68
N LEU A 383 -29.12 30.57 -6.43
CA LEU A 383 -27.79 31.18 -6.32
C LEU A 383 -27.52 31.81 -4.96
N PRO A 384 -28.40 32.65 -4.40
CA PRO A 384 -28.06 33.26 -3.13
C PRO A 384 -28.33 32.27 -1.97
N TRP A 385 -29.13 31.20 -2.17
CA TRP A 385 -29.20 30.07 -1.25
C TRP A 385 -27.86 29.32 -1.20
N ARG A 386 -27.22 29.04 -2.35
CA ARG A 386 -25.86 28.48 -2.40
C ARG A 386 -24.87 29.32 -1.62
N ALA A 387 -24.82 30.63 -1.88
CA ALA A 387 -23.92 31.54 -1.20
C ALA A 387 -24.16 31.57 0.33
N GLY A 388 -25.43 31.59 0.73
CA GLY A 388 -25.82 31.53 2.12
C GLY A 388 -25.45 30.21 2.81
N ALA A 389 -25.71 29.09 2.15
CA ALA A 389 -25.37 27.76 2.64
C ALA A 389 -23.85 27.57 2.77
N ALA A 390 -23.08 28.01 1.78
CA ALA A 390 -21.62 27.99 1.82
C ALA A 390 -21.10 28.80 3.02
N LYS A 391 -21.58 30.04 3.18
CA LYS A 391 -21.20 30.90 4.31
C LYS A 391 -21.60 30.31 5.67
N ALA A 392 -22.79 29.73 5.77
CA ALA A 392 -23.27 29.14 7.01
C ALA A 392 -22.44 27.91 7.38
N ALA A 393 -22.13 27.04 6.40
CA ALA A 393 -21.23 25.90 6.57
C ALA A 393 -19.84 26.35 7.03
N GLU A 394 -19.23 27.33 6.35
CA GLU A 394 -17.93 27.88 6.73
C GLU A 394 -17.93 28.45 8.16
N SER A 395 -18.97 29.21 8.52
CA SER A 395 -19.11 29.82 9.84
C SER A 395 -19.24 28.78 10.96
N ALA A 396 -19.84 27.63 10.65
CA ALA A 396 -19.98 26.51 11.57
C ALA A 396 -18.76 25.56 11.54
N GLY A 397 -17.72 25.87 10.78
CA GLY A 397 -16.53 25.02 10.62
C GLY A 397 -16.81 23.74 9.83
N HIS A 398 -17.86 23.73 9.01
CA HIS A 398 -18.27 22.61 8.20
C HIS A 398 -17.61 22.66 6.82
N GLY A 399 -17.17 21.51 6.30
CA GLY A 399 -16.57 21.43 4.97
C GLY A 399 -15.13 21.93 4.86
N SER A 400 -14.50 22.35 5.97
CA SER A 400 -13.07 22.66 6.03
C SER A 400 -12.45 22.11 7.31
N VAL A 401 -11.22 21.58 7.19
CA VAL A 401 -10.41 21.15 8.34
C VAL A 401 -9.46 22.27 8.82
N ARG A 402 -9.62 23.47 8.27
CA ARG A 402 -8.81 24.64 8.60
C ARG A 402 -8.99 25.02 10.06
N GLY A 403 -7.92 24.92 10.84
CA GLY A 403 -7.97 25.24 12.28
C GLY A 403 -8.83 24.26 13.10
N ALA A 404 -9.23 23.14 12.51
CA ALA A 404 -10.00 22.11 13.20
C ALA A 404 -9.14 21.45 14.29
N ASP A 405 -9.67 21.36 15.50
CA ASP A 405 -9.16 20.42 16.48
C ASP A 405 -9.56 18.98 16.10
N THR A 406 -9.05 17.99 16.84
CA THR A 406 -9.33 16.59 16.55
C THR A 406 -10.84 16.27 16.59
N ALA A 407 -11.60 16.91 17.47
CA ALA A 407 -13.04 16.67 17.59
C ALA A 407 -13.81 17.22 16.38
N LEU A 408 -13.50 18.44 15.95
CA LEU A 408 -14.10 19.06 14.78
C LEU A 408 -13.69 18.35 13.48
N LEU A 409 -12.45 17.85 13.40
CA LEU A 409 -11.99 17.01 12.29
C LEU A 409 -12.78 15.69 12.22
N LEU A 410 -12.94 14.97 13.34
CA LEU A 410 -13.70 13.72 13.38
C LEU A 410 -15.18 13.97 13.08
N GLY A 411 -15.76 15.06 13.60
CA GLY A 411 -17.13 15.50 13.29
C GLY A 411 -17.33 15.89 11.82
N ALA A 412 -16.31 16.48 11.17
CA ALA A 412 -16.36 16.77 9.74
C ALA A 412 -16.26 15.47 8.90
N MET A 413 -15.45 14.50 9.33
CA MET A 413 -15.28 13.21 8.64
C MET A 413 -16.50 12.28 8.78
N SER A 414 -17.24 12.37 9.90
CA SER A 414 -18.41 11.52 10.18
C SER A 414 -19.71 11.99 9.49
N ARG A 415 -19.75 13.24 9.00
CA ARG A 415 -20.91 13.79 8.30
C ARG A 415 -21.17 13.07 6.98
N ASN A 416 -22.35 12.47 6.85
CA ASN A 416 -22.84 11.87 5.62
C ASN A 416 -23.90 12.79 4.97
N ALA A 417 -23.84 12.93 3.65
CA ALA A 417 -24.93 13.46 2.83
C ALA A 417 -25.35 12.32 1.87
N PRO A 418 -26.57 11.76 1.98
CA PRO A 418 -27.71 12.30 2.71
C PRO A 418 -27.70 12.05 4.22
N THR A 419 -28.46 12.89 4.93
CA THR A 419 -28.74 12.84 6.36
C THR A 419 -29.28 11.48 6.82
N ARG A 420 -28.87 11.01 8.02
CA ARG A 420 -29.39 9.76 8.63
C ARG A 420 -30.44 9.95 9.74
N HIS A 421 -30.75 11.17 10.16
CA HIS A 421 -31.66 11.46 11.27
C HIS A 421 -32.68 12.54 10.90
N TRP A 422 -33.93 12.43 11.36
CA TRP A 422 -34.99 13.35 10.96
C TRP A 422 -35.99 13.62 12.12
N ARG A 423 -36.75 14.72 12.04
CA ARG A 423 -37.84 15.08 12.97
C ARG A 423 -38.98 15.74 12.23
N VAL A 424 -40.20 15.68 12.76
CA VAL A 424 -41.34 16.47 12.23
C VAL A 424 -41.55 17.75 13.01
N ARG A 425 -41.69 18.84 12.26
CA ARG A 425 -42.11 20.16 12.71
C ARG A 425 -43.51 20.45 12.16
N PRO A 426 -44.54 20.47 13.01
CA PRO A 426 -45.79 21.09 12.61
C PRO A 426 -45.53 22.58 12.32
N VAL A 427 -46.03 23.06 11.18
CA VAL A 427 -45.87 24.46 10.76
C VAL A 427 -47.24 25.13 10.85
N THR A 428 -47.37 26.12 11.74
CA THR A 428 -48.59 26.92 11.93
C THR A 428 -48.29 28.37 11.55
N GLU A 429 -49.29 29.13 11.10
CA GLU A 429 -49.11 30.54 10.81
C GLU A 429 -48.62 31.28 12.07
N LEU A 430 -47.57 32.11 11.94
CA LEU A 430 -46.95 32.73 13.10
C LEU A 430 -47.99 33.51 13.91
N HIS A 431 -48.93 34.19 13.26
CA HIS A 431 -49.99 34.93 13.95
C HIS A 431 -50.98 34.03 14.70
N ILE A 432 -51.26 32.80 14.23
CA ILE A 432 -52.05 31.80 14.97
C ILE A 432 -51.27 31.33 16.20
N VAL A 433 -49.97 31.02 16.06
CA VAL A 433 -49.11 30.66 17.20
C VAL A 433 -49.07 31.79 18.23
N GLN A 434 -48.92 33.03 17.78
CA GLN A 434 -48.95 34.21 18.66
C GLN A 434 -50.31 34.38 19.33
N ALA A 435 -51.41 34.18 18.61
CA ALA A 435 -52.77 34.26 19.15
C ALA A 435 -53.02 33.14 20.19
N ALA A 436 -52.66 31.90 19.89
CA ALA A 436 -52.78 30.76 20.81
C ALA A 436 -51.91 30.94 22.07
N ARG A 437 -50.68 31.45 21.91
CA ARG A 437 -49.79 31.79 23.02
C ARG A 437 -50.34 32.94 23.86
N ALA A 438 -50.88 33.98 23.23
CA ALA A 438 -51.53 35.08 23.93
C ALA A 438 -52.77 34.60 24.71
N LEU A 439 -53.60 33.74 24.13
CA LEU A 439 -54.73 33.08 24.80
C LEU A 439 -54.29 32.21 25.97
N SER A 440 -53.10 31.61 25.88
CA SER A 440 -52.49 30.78 26.91
C SER A 440 -51.57 31.55 27.87
N ALA A 441 -51.57 32.90 27.80
CA ALA A 441 -50.70 33.79 28.59
C ALA A 441 -49.18 33.48 28.50
N MET A 442 -48.74 32.91 27.38
CA MET A 442 -47.33 32.66 27.08
C MET A 442 -46.69 33.86 26.38
N PRO A 443 -45.39 34.13 26.58
CA PRO A 443 -44.69 35.22 25.90
C PRO A 443 -44.71 35.01 24.37
N PRO A 444 -44.80 36.09 23.57
CA PRO A 444 -44.80 35.97 22.12
C PRO A 444 -43.50 35.34 21.62
N MET A 445 -43.60 34.52 20.57
CA MET A 445 -42.43 33.90 19.95
C MET A 445 -41.76 34.89 18.99
N PRO A 446 -40.46 35.19 19.10
CA PRO A 446 -39.81 36.06 18.11
C PRO A 446 -39.79 35.38 16.74
N ALA A 447 -40.04 36.14 15.67
CA ALA A 447 -39.83 35.64 14.31
C ALA A 447 -38.34 35.33 14.11
N SER A 448 -38.01 34.12 13.66
CA SER A 448 -36.63 33.76 13.32
C SER A 448 -36.10 34.64 12.18
N GLU A 449 -34.78 34.67 11.99
CA GLU A 449 -34.20 35.33 10.83
C GLU A 449 -34.64 34.63 9.53
N TRP A 450 -34.78 33.30 9.58
CA TRP A 450 -35.41 32.48 8.56
C TRP A 450 -36.82 32.98 8.20
N ASP A 451 -37.75 33.14 9.15
CA ASP A 451 -39.12 33.62 8.89
C ASP A 451 -39.15 35.02 8.24
N ARG A 452 -38.19 35.87 8.60
CA ARG A 452 -38.04 37.23 8.07
C ARG A 452 -37.46 37.21 6.64
N ASN A 453 -36.46 36.38 6.39
CA ASN A 453 -35.84 36.19 5.07
C ASN A 453 -36.84 35.57 4.08
N SER A 454 -37.67 34.61 4.53
CA SER A 454 -38.83 34.11 3.78
C SER A 454 -39.75 35.24 3.33
N ALA A 455 -40.18 36.07 4.27
CA ALA A 455 -41.11 37.16 4.00
C ALA A 455 -40.50 38.24 3.09
N LEU A 456 -39.18 38.41 3.11
CA LEU A 456 -38.44 39.37 2.30
C LEU A 456 -38.18 38.89 0.87
N ALA A 457 -37.70 37.66 0.71
CA ALA A 457 -37.33 37.09 -0.59
C ALA A 457 -38.52 36.97 -1.57
N TRP A 458 -39.72 36.85 -1.03
CA TRP A 458 -40.95 36.66 -1.80
C TRP A 458 -41.87 37.89 -1.75
N ARG A 459 -41.37 39.05 -1.28
CA ARG A 459 -42.13 40.29 -1.07
C ARG A 459 -42.83 40.83 -2.33
N ASP A 460 -42.23 40.60 -3.49
CA ASP A 460 -42.74 41.10 -4.79
C ASP A 460 -43.52 40.04 -5.58
N VAL A 461 -43.72 38.85 -4.99
CA VAL A 461 -44.62 37.83 -5.55
C VAL A 461 -46.05 38.15 -5.08
N PRO A 462 -47.05 38.17 -5.97
CA PRO A 462 -48.38 38.72 -5.67
C PRO A 462 -49.07 38.19 -4.40
N TYR A 463 -48.66 37.05 -3.83
CA TYR A 463 -49.09 36.59 -2.51
C TYR A 463 -48.05 35.64 -1.90
N PRO A 464 -47.57 35.89 -0.68
CA PRO A 464 -47.58 34.85 0.33
C PRO A 464 -48.89 34.97 1.12
N GLN A 465 -49.62 33.86 1.29
CA GLN A 465 -50.88 33.90 2.05
C GLN A 465 -50.66 34.30 3.51
N THR A 466 -49.51 33.95 4.11
CA THR A 466 -49.13 34.30 5.49
C THR A 466 -47.69 33.82 5.82
N PRO A 467 -46.92 34.57 6.63
CA PRO A 467 -45.67 34.06 7.19
C PRO A 467 -45.94 32.96 8.23
N LYS A 468 -45.34 31.80 7.99
CA LYS A 468 -45.40 30.62 8.87
C LYS A 468 -44.39 30.73 10.00
N GLY A 469 -44.72 30.18 11.18
CA GLY A 469 -43.82 30.07 12.32
C GLY A 469 -43.68 28.62 12.80
N PRO A 470 -42.68 28.29 13.63
CA PRO A 470 -42.61 26.99 14.28
C PRO A 470 -43.80 26.79 15.21
N ALA A 471 -44.53 25.67 15.10
CA ALA A 471 -45.39 25.25 16.19
C ALA A 471 -44.50 24.76 17.35
N GLY A 472 -44.75 25.27 18.55
CA GLY A 472 -44.10 24.76 19.77
C GLY A 472 -44.79 23.48 20.22
N GLY A 473 -44.07 22.35 20.20
CA GLY A 473 -44.55 21.05 20.69
C GLY A 473 -44.66 20.02 19.58
N VAL A 474 -43.78 19.02 19.64
CA VAL A 474 -43.66 17.90 18.70
C VAL A 474 -44.28 16.68 19.38
N GLY A 475 -45.35 16.11 18.82
CA GLY A 475 -45.64 14.71 19.11
C GLY A 475 -44.51 13.86 18.53
N ALA A 476 -43.95 12.94 19.32
CA ALA A 476 -42.86 12.09 18.85
C ALA A 476 -43.35 11.24 17.67
N LEU A 477 -42.69 11.37 16.52
CA LEU A 477 -42.62 10.26 15.58
C LEU A 477 -41.67 9.21 16.15
N PRO A 478 -41.80 7.94 15.74
CA PRO A 478 -40.78 6.94 16.04
C PRO A 478 -39.37 7.45 15.65
N GLY A 479 -38.35 6.83 16.24
CA GLY A 479 -36.95 7.12 15.92
C GLY A 479 -36.25 5.86 15.42
N PRO A 480 -34.99 5.96 14.96
CA PRO A 480 -34.22 4.80 14.51
C PRO A 480 -34.19 3.71 15.60
N ALA A 481 -34.47 2.43 15.32
CA ALA A 481 -34.59 1.79 14.00
C ALA A 481 -36.03 1.61 13.47
N GLU A 482 -37.07 2.11 14.15
CA GLU A 482 -38.46 1.92 13.73
C GLU A 482 -38.80 2.67 12.42
N ASP A 483 -38.05 3.73 12.10
CA ASP A 483 -38.28 4.58 10.91
C ASP A 483 -37.98 3.91 9.56
N GLU A 484 -37.14 2.89 9.56
CA GLU A 484 -36.73 2.12 8.36
C GLU A 484 -37.70 0.95 8.08
N HIS A 485 -38.57 0.63 9.04
CA HIS A 485 -39.53 -0.45 8.92
C HIS A 485 -40.85 0.07 8.36
N GLU A 486 -41.28 -0.48 7.22
CA GLU A 486 -42.61 -0.25 6.66
C GLU A 486 -43.26 -1.60 6.32
N ASP A 487 -44.59 -1.67 6.41
CA ASP A 487 -45.37 -2.78 5.87
C ASP A 487 -45.67 -2.49 4.38
N PRO A 488 -45.07 -3.21 3.42
CA PRO A 488 -45.30 -2.98 1.99
C PRO A 488 -46.77 -3.11 1.60
N GLY A 489 -47.49 -4.04 2.25
CA GLY A 489 -48.92 -4.26 2.01
C GLY A 489 -49.76 -3.05 2.42
N LEU A 490 -49.43 -2.46 3.59
CA LEU A 490 -50.09 -1.24 4.06
C LEU A 490 -49.75 -0.03 3.19
N LEU A 491 -48.48 0.15 2.80
CA LEU A 491 -48.06 1.24 1.90
C LEU A 491 -48.83 1.19 0.58
N HIS A 492 -48.97 -0.01 0.01
CA HIS A 492 -49.74 -0.21 -1.21
C HIS A 492 -51.25 0.01 -0.97
N GLU A 493 -51.82 -0.51 0.12
CA GLU A 493 -53.23 -0.32 0.48
C GLU A 493 -53.59 1.18 0.60
N MET A 494 -52.71 1.98 1.22
CA MET A 494 -52.91 3.43 1.40
C MET A 494 -53.12 4.17 0.08
N CYS A 495 -52.42 3.78 -0.99
CA CYS A 495 -52.53 4.41 -2.31
C CYS A 495 -53.95 4.32 -2.90
N PHE A 496 -54.72 3.31 -2.51
CA PHE A 496 -56.09 3.05 -2.98
C PHE A 496 -57.15 3.16 -1.86
N MET A 497 -56.72 3.58 -0.67
CA MET A 497 -57.58 3.66 0.50
C MET A 497 -58.59 4.81 0.36
N HIS A 498 -59.81 4.58 0.83
CA HIS A 498 -60.85 5.60 0.90
C HIS A 498 -60.37 6.80 1.77
N PRO A 499 -60.65 8.06 1.38
CA PRO A 499 -60.11 9.25 2.06
C PRO A 499 -60.39 9.27 3.58
N GLU A 500 -61.58 8.81 4.00
CA GLU A 500 -61.97 8.76 5.41
C GLU A 500 -61.04 7.85 6.24
N ARG A 501 -60.75 6.64 5.75
CA ARG A 501 -59.87 5.69 6.43
C ARG A 501 -58.42 6.18 6.41
N LEU A 502 -57.97 6.72 5.29
CA LEU A 502 -56.62 7.29 5.15
C LEU A 502 -56.39 8.47 6.12
N TYR A 503 -57.41 9.29 6.35
CA TYR A 503 -57.34 10.45 7.23
C TYR A 503 -57.39 10.07 8.72
N PHE A 504 -58.33 9.21 9.14
CA PHE A 504 -58.60 8.96 10.57
C PHE A 504 -57.91 7.73 11.17
N ASP A 505 -57.64 6.67 10.41
CA ASP A 505 -57.13 5.42 10.98
C ASP A 505 -56.43 4.52 9.94
N PRO A 506 -55.10 4.65 9.75
CA PRO A 506 -54.35 3.74 8.88
C PRO A 506 -54.17 2.33 9.45
N GLY A 507 -54.53 2.07 10.72
CA GLY A 507 -54.52 0.74 11.34
C GLY A 507 -53.23 0.35 12.09
N GLN A 508 -52.03 0.67 11.60
CA GLN A 508 -50.73 0.36 12.22
C GLN A 508 -49.81 1.60 12.32
N PRO A 509 -48.79 1.59 13.22
CA PRO A 509 -47.76 2.64 13.23
C PRO A 509 -46.99 2.65 11.90
N LEU A 510 -46.81 3.84 11.32
CA LEU A 510 -46.10 4.04 10.07
C LEU A 510 -44.64 4.44 10.36
N GLY A 511 -43.71 4.01 9.53
CA GLY A 511 -42.36 4.57 9.49
C GLY A 511 -42.34 5.95 8.81
N LEU A 512 -41.15 6.49 8.55
CA LEU A 512 -41.01 7.79 7.89
C LEU A 512 -41.70 7.83 6.52
N VAL A 513 -41.47 6.79 5.71
CA VAL A 513 -41.91 6.75 4.32
C VAL A 513 -43.43 6.62 4.28
N GLY A 514 -44.02 5.76 5.11
CA GLY A 514 -45.46 5.62 5.27
C GLY A 514 -46.12 6.93 5.69
N HIS A 515 -45.52 7.66 6.63
CA HIS A 515 -46.01 8.99 7.02
C HIS A 515 -46.00 10.00 5.85
N LEU A 516 -44.90 10.05 5.09
CA LEU A 516 -44.79 10.94 3.94
C LEU A 516 -45.73 10.55 2.79
N VAL A 517 -45.89 9.24 2.52
CA VAL A 517 -46.85 8.69 1.56
C VAL A 517 -48.27 9.10 1.94
N ARG A 518 -48.66 8.93 3.22
CA ARG A 518 -49.97 9.35 3.72
C ARG A 518 -50.23 10.82 3.46
N GLU A 519 -49.31 11.68 3.88
CA GLU A 519 -49.47 13.13 3.74
C GLU A 519 -49.49 13.57 2.27
N ALA A 520 -48.67 12.97 1.41
CA ALA A 520 -48.68 13.24 -0.03
C ALA A 520 -50.04 12.89 -0.66
N LEU A 521 -50.63 11.75 -0.29
CA LEU A 521 -51.96 11.32 -0.74
C LEU A 521 -53.06 12.24 -0.22
N LEU A 522 -53.02 12.63 1.07
CA LEU A 522 -54.00 13.55 1.66
C LEU A 522 -53.98 14.92 0.96
N VAL A 523 -52.79 15.50 0.77
CA VAL A 523 -52.65 16.77 0.03
C VAL A 523 -53.14 16.62 -1.40
N SER A 524 -52.83 15.51 -2.07
CA SER A 524 -53.25 15.27 -3.46
C SER A 524 -54.77 15.11 -3.59
N ARG A 525 -55.41 14.42 -2.63
CA ARG A 525 -56.88 14.31 -2.55
C ARG A 525 -57.54 15.64 -2.26
N ALA A 526 -56.97 16.48 -1.39
CA ALA A 526 -57.49 17.83 -1.13
C ALA A 526 -57.50 18.69 -2.41
N ILE A 527 -56.47 18.58 -3.25
CA ILE A 527 -56.40 19.29 -4.55
C ILE A 527 -57.53 18.82 -5.49
N LEU A 528 -57.74 17.50 -5.59
CA LEU A 528 -58.83 16.95 -6.39
C LEU A 528 -60.20 17.37 -5.84
N GLY A 529 -60.37 17.32 -4.53
CA GLY A 529 -61.62 17.70 -3.85
C GLY A 529 -61.96 19.17 -4.04
N GLU A 530 -60.98 20.06 -3.97
CA GLU A 530 -61.17 21.48 -4.29
C GLU A 530 -61.63 21.65 -5.75
N ALA A 531 -60.93 21.01 -6.69
CA ALA A 531 -61.25 21.07 -8.11
C ALA A 531 -62.65 20.51 -8.43
N VAL A 532 -63.04 19.37 -7.85
CA VAL A 532 -64.37 18.78 -8.09
C VAL A 532 -65.48 19.60 -7.45
N VAL A 533 -65.23 20.22 -6.29
CA VAL A 533 -66.22 21.11 -5.64
C VAL A 533 -66.47 22.34 -6.52
N ARG A 534 -65.42 22.97 -7.07
CA ARG A 534 -65.56 24.06 -8.05
C ARG A 534 -66.31 23.62 -9.30
N TRP A 535 -65.90 22.49 -9.87
CA TRP A 535 -66.53 21.92 -11.06
C TRP A 535 -68.03 21.68 -10.85
N ARG A 536 -68.42 21.07 -9.73
CA ARG A 536 -69.82 20.83 -9.35
C ARG A 536 -70.60 22.12 -9.09
N ALA A 537 -69.93 23.18 -8.63
CA ALA A 537 -70.50 24.51 -8.46
C ALA A 537 -70.66 25.28 -9.80
N GLY A 538 -70.08 24.78 -10.90
CA GLY A 538 -70.05 25.45 -12.20
C GLY A 538 -68.94 26.50 -12.35
N ASP A 539 -68.01 26.54 -11.40
CA ASP A 539 -66.83 27.42 -11.44
C ASP A 539 -65.69 26.76 -12.23
N PRO A 540 -64.85 27.55 -12.96
CA PRO A 540 -63.67 27.01 -13.64
C PRO A 540 -62.68 26.37 -12.66
N VAL A 541 -62.10 25.24 -13.06
CA VAL A 541 -61.03 24.60 -12.29
C VAL A 541 -59.73 25.38 -12.49
N GLU A 542 -59.10 25.76 -11.38
CA GLU A 542 -57.87 26.55 -11.38
C GLU A 542 -56.68 25.71 -10.91
N LEU A 543 -55.67 25.53 -11.78
CA LEU A 543 -54.49 24.69 -11.52
C LEU A 543 -53.65 25.12 -10.32
N GLY A 544 -53.67 26.41 -10.00
CA GLY A 544 -52.83 27.03 -8.97
C GLY A 544 -53.59 27.37 -7.69
N GLN A 545 -54.82 26.88 -7.53
CA GLN A 545 -55.69 27.25 -6.43
C GLN A 545 -55.08 26.83 -5.08
N PRO A 546 -54.83 27.76 -4.15
CA PRO A 546 -54.32 27.43 -2.84
C PRO A 546 -55.32 26.59 -2.04
N ILE A 547 -54.82 25.59 -1.33
CA ILE A 547 -55.59 24.79 -0.38
C ILE A 547 -55.56 25.48 0.99
N PRO A 548 -56.73 25.70 1.64
CA PRO A 548 -56.79 26.36 2.94
C PRO A 548 -56.04 25.57 4.02
N PHE A 549 -55.41 26.30 4.96
CA PHE A 549 -54.77 25.73 6.15
C PHE A 549 -55.75 25.43 7.29
N ASP A 550 -57.02 25.85 7.15
CA ASP A 550 -58.10 25.51 8.07
C ASP A 550 -58.38 24.00 8.04
N GLU A 551 -58.34 23.36 9.21
CA GLU A 551 -58.40 21.89 9.32
C GLU A 551 -59.77 21.33 8.89
N ASP A 552 -60.86 22.05 9.19
CA ASP A 552 -62.22 21.65 8.81
C ASP A 552 -62.41 21.76 7.30
N GLN A 553 -61.95 22.85 6.68
CA GLN A 553 -62.05 23.03 5.24
C GLN A 553 -61.10 22.09 4.47
N PHE A 554 -59.88 21.89 4.98
CA PHE A 554 -58.91 20.94 4.41
C PHE A 554 -59.46 19.52 4.43
N SER A 555 -59.96 19.05 5.59
CA SER A 555 -60.56 17.73 5.73
C SER A 555 -61.79 17.57 4.82
N SER A 556 -62.63 18.60 4.69
CA SER A 556 -63.76 18.58 3.76
C SER A 556 -63.31 18.37 2.30
N TYR A 557 -62.24 19.01 1.85
CA TYR A 557 -61.71 18.79 0.50
C TYR A 557 -61.05 17.42 0.36
N VAL A 558 -60.33 16.92 1.37
CA VAL A 558 -59.81 15.56 1.36
C VAL A 558 -60.93 14.54 1.14
N MET A 559 -62.05 14.68 1.86
CA MET A 559 -63.19 13.77 1.74
C MET A 559 -63.89 13.90 0.38
N ALA A 560 -63.94 15.10 -0.20
CA ALA A 560 -64.51 15.33 -1.53
C ALA A 560 -63.64 14.76 -2.67
N GLY A 561 -62.34 14.56 -2.44
CA GLY A 561 -61.39 13.99 -3.39
C GLY A 561 -61.36 12.45 -3.38
N ASP A 562 -62.52 11.82 -3.52
CA ASP A 562 -62.67 10.37 -3.62
C ASP A 562 -62.46 9.84 -5.05
N GLU A 563 -62.62 8.53 -5.26
CA GLU A 563 -62.44 7.92 -6.58
C GLU A 563 -63.53 8.35 -7.59
N ASP A 564 -64.73 8.67 -7.12
CA ASP A 564 -65.81 9.18 -7.98
C ASP A 564 -65.46 10.58 -8.50
N ALA A 565 -64.91 11.44 -7.65
CA ALA A 565 -64.39 12.75 -8.04
C ALA A 565 -63.24 12.66 -9.05
N LEU A 566 -62.35 11.68 -8.88
CA LEU A 566 -61.25 11.43 -9.82
C LEU A 566 -61.79 11.06 -11.22
N GLU A 567 -62.76 10.15 -11.30
CA GLU A 567 -63.38 9.73 -12.57
C GLU A 567 -64.22 10.86 -13.20
N GLU A 568 -64.91 11.66 -12.38
CA GLU A 568 -65.64 12.85 -12.82
C GLU A 568 -64.69 13.87 -13.48
N LEU A 569 -63.58 14.21 -12.82
CA LEU A 569 -62.58 15.14 -13.37
C LEU A 569 -61.85 14.58 -14.59
N ARG A 570 -61.65 13.25 -14.65
CA ARG A 570 -61.05 12.57 -15.81
C ARG A 570 -61.92 12.68 -17.05
N SER A 571 -63.24 12.60 -16.88
CA SER A 571 -64.23 12.68 -17.95
C SER A 571 -64.80 14.08 -18.18
N ALA A 572 -64.46 15.05 -17.32
CA ALA A 572 -64.89 16.44 -17.44
C ALA A 572 -64.43 17.11 -18.74
N SER A 573 -65.23 18.04 -19.25
CA SER A 573 -64.88 18.85 -20.43
C SER A 573 -63.76 19.85 -20.15
N ASP A 574 -63.51 20.16 -18.88
CA ASP A 574 -62.46 21.09 -18.45
C ASP A 574 -61.04 20.48 -18.54
N ASP A 575 -60.14 21.16 -19.23
CA ASP A 575 -58.76 20.69 -19.46
C ASP A 575 -57.92 20.65 -18.17
N ASN A 576 -58.18 21.58 -17.24
CA ASN A 576 -57.44 21.68 -15.98
C ASN A 576 -57.87 20.55 -15.03
N GLY A 577 -59.16 20.22 -14.96
CA GLY A 577 -59.68 19.07 -14.24
C GLY A 577 -59.04 17.75 -14.71
N ARG A 578 -59.01 17.52 -16.03
CA ARG A 578 -58.34 16.33 -16.60
C ARG A 578 -56.83 16.31 -16.31
N PHE A 579 -56.19 17.47 -16.28
CA PHE A 579 -54.77 17.57 -15.93
C PHE A 579 -54.53 17.22 -14.45
N LEU A 580 -55.34 17.74 -13.52
CA LEU A 580 -55.22 17.43 -12.09
C LEU A 580 -55.50 15.96 -11.78
N ALA A 581 -56.47 15.34 -12.46
CA ALA A 581 -56.71 13.90 -12.38
C ALA A 581 -55.47 13.09 -12.80
N LYS A 582 -54.85 13.43 -13.94
CA LYS A 582 -53.60 12.80 -14.41
C LYS A 582 -52.43 13.03 -13.45
N ARG A 583 -52.38 14.20 -12.80
CA ARG A 583 -51.35 14.52 -11.80
C ARG A 583 -51.50 13.62 -10.58
N PHE A 584 -52.72 13.43 -10.09
CA PHE A 584 -53.00 12.51 -8.98
C PHE A 584 -52.61 11.08 -9.34
N ASP A 585 -52.99 10.61 -10.52
CA ASP A 585 -52.64 9.26 -11.00
C ASP A 585 -51.11 9.06 -10.96
N ARG A 586 -50.31 10.01 -11.45
CA ARG A 586 -48.84 9.92 -11.39
C ARG A 586 -48.27 9.86 -9.98
N VAL A 587 -48.76 10.70 -9.08
CA VAL A 587 -48.34 10.68 -7.66
C VAL A 587 -48.66 9.32 -7.05
N ARG A 588 -49.90 8.83 -7.25
CA ARG A 588 -50.34 7.52 -6.77
C ARG A 588 -49.48 6.39 -7.35
N ASP A 589 -49.19 6.43 -8.65
CA ASP A 589 -48.39 5.41 -9.34
C ASP A 589 -46.94 5.39 -8.82
N ALA A 590 -46.32 6.55 -8.59
CA ALA A 590 -44.97 6.64 -8.01
C ALA A 590 -44.91 6.09 -6.57
N LEU A 591 -45.93 6.40 -5.74
CA LEU A 591 -46.03 5.89 -4.37
C LEU A 591 -46.33 4.38 -4.34
N SER A 592 -47.21 3.90 -5.22
CA SER A 592 -47.46 2.45 -5.38
C SER A 592 -46.22 1.70 -5.84
N THR A 593 -45.47 2.26 -6.79
CA THR A 593 -44.20 1.67 -7.26
C THR A 593 -43.17 1.63 -6.14
N THR A 594 -43.12 2.66 -5.30
CA THR A 594 -42.27 2.69 -4.11
C THR A 594 -42.65 1.57 -3.13
N ALA A 595 -43.95 1.36 -2.88
CA ALA A 595 -44.44 0.28 -2.04
C ALA A 595 -44.08 -1.11 -2.60
N ASP A 596 -44.27 -1.33 -3.91
CA ASP A 596 -44.01 -2.61 -4.59
C ASP A 596 -42.51 -2.96 -4.62
N LEU A 597 -41.63 -1.96 -4.62
CA LEU A 597 -40.18 -2.14 -4.60
C LEU A 597 -39.61 -2.22 -3.18
N TRP A 598 -40.37 -1.82 -2.15
CA TRP A 598 -39.89 -1.70 -0.78
C TRP A 598 -39.29 -3.01 -0.24
N GLU A 599 -39.97 -4.14 -0.44
CA GLU A 599 -39.52 -5.46 0.03
C GLU A 599 -38.12 -5.84 -0.46
N ARG A 600 -37.73 -5.38 -1.67
CA ARG A 600 -36.45 -5.74 -2.31
C ARG A 600 -35.41 -4.63 -2.31
N ARG A 601 -35.81 -3.37 -2.09
CA ARG A 601 -34.95 -2.18 -2.27
C ARG A 601 -35.13 -1.09 -1.21
N HIS A 602 -35.67 -1.41 -0.03
CA HIS A 602 -35.93 -0.42 1.04
C HIS A 602 -34.71 0.47 1.34
N ASP A 603 -33.49 -0.05 1.41
CA ASP A 603 -32.27 0.75 1.66
C ASP A 603 -32.09 1.88 0.63
N GLN A 604 -32.24 1.56 -0.66
CA GLN A 604 -32.08 2.53 -1.76
C GLN A 604 -33.22 3.54 -1.78
N LEU A 605 -34.46 3.08 -1.58
CA LEU A 605 -35.65 3.93 -1.56
C LEU A 605 -35.61 4.90 -0.37
N PHE A 606 -35.23 4.41 0.81
CA PHE A 606 -35.08 5.21 2.01
C PHE A 606 -33.98 6.25 1.86
N ALA A 607 -32.82 5.87 1.30
CA ALA A 607 -31.75 6.82 0.98
C ALA A 607 -32.21 7.91 0.00
N GLY A 608 -32.97 7.56 -1.04
CA GLY A 608 -33.58 8.51 -1.97
C GLY A 608 -34.55 9.48 -1.31
N VAL A 609 -35.39 8.99 -0.37
CA VAL A 609 -36.31 9.82 0.42
C VAL A 609 -35.53 10.79 1.32
N LEU A 610 -34.48 10.33 2.00
CA LEU A 610 -33.62 11.19 2.83
C LEU A 610 -32.94 12.27 1.99
N ALA A 611 -32.42 11.92 0.81
CA ALA A 611 -31.85 12.89 -0.12
C ALA A 611 -32.87 13.91 -0.62
N ALA A 612 -34.12 13.50 -0.87
CA ALA A 612 -35.22 14.38 -1.22
C ALA A 612 -35.56 15.34 -0.07
N LEU A 613 -35.60 14.86 1.17
CA LEU A 613 -35.79 15.68 2.37
C LEU A 613 -34.69 16.73 2.53
N ASP A 614 -33.42 16.34 2.33
CA ASP A 614 -32.29 17.28 2.38
C ASP A 614 -32.42 18.36 1.31
N THR A 615 -32.78 17.96 0.08
CA THR A 615 -32.96 18.86 -1.08
C THR A 615 -34.17 19.79 -0.92
N ALA A 616 -35.18 19.37 -0.17
CA ALA A 616 -36.31 20.21 0.22
C ALA A 616 -35.96 21.16 1.38
N SER A 617 -34.89 20.89 2.13
CA SER A 617 -34.61 21.56 3.40
C SER A 617 -33.40 22.49 3.38
N PHE A 618 -32.23 22.04 2.94
CA PHE A 618 -30.97 22.82 3.02
C PHE A 618 -29.97 22.54 1.90
N ARG A 619 -30.12 21.43 1.15
CA ARG A 619 -29.29 21.13 -0.04
C ARG A 619 -29.83 21.81 -1.30
N VAL A 620 -29.12 22.83 -1.74
CA VAL A 620 -29.41 23.55 -3.00
C VAL A 620 -28.72 22.94 -4.21
N ASP A 621 -27.67 22.15 -4.01
CA ASP A 621 -26.81 21.66 -5.09
C ASP A 621 -27.58 20.93 -6.22
N PRO A 622 -28.57 20.04 -5.96
CA PRO A 622 -29.27 19.32 -7.02
C PRO A 622 -30.05 20.23 -7.98
N TRP A 623 -30.50 21.39 -7.50
CA TRP A 623 -31.24 22.37 -8.31
C TRP A 623 -30.33 23.05 -9.34
N LEU A 624 -29.12 23.41 -8.93
CA LEU A 624 -28.15 24.04 -9.82
C LEU A 624 -27.57 23.01 -10.81
N THR A 625 -27.20 21.83 -10.34
CA THR A 625 -26.70 20.77 -11.22
C THR A 625 -27.76 20.29 -12.20
N GLY A 626 -29.05 20.31 -11.84
CA GLY A 626 -30.15 19.99 -12.76
C GLY A 626 -30.27 20.95 -13.94
N VAL A 627 -30.03 22.25 -13.72
CA VAL A 627 -30.00 23.26 -14.81
C VAL A 627 -28.83 23.00 -15.76
N ALA A 628 -27.66 22.66 -15.21
CA ALA A 628 -26.50 22.26 -16.02
C ALA A 628 -26.77 20.95 -16.78
N GLU A 629 -27.40 19.96 -16.14
CA GLU A 629 -27.71 18.64 -16.70
C GLU A 629 -28.62 18.73 -17.93
N ARG A 630 -29.71 19.51 -17.87
CA ARG A 630 -30.59 19.69 -19.04
C ARG A 630 -29.81 20.25 -20.23
N ARG A 631 -28.97 21.26 -20.01
CA ARG A 631 -28.15 21.84 -21.08
C ARG A 631 -27.10 20.84 -21.59
N LEU A 632 -26.51 20.06 -20.70
CA LEU A 632 -25.59 18.98 -21.06
C LEU A 632 -26.27 17.95 -21.99
N GLU A 633 -27.48 17.50 -21.65
CA GLU A 633 -28.26 16.58 -22.49
C GLU A 633 -28.54 17.17 -23.88
N ARG A 634 -28.88 18.46 -23.96
CA ARG A 634 -29.07 19.15 -25.24
C ARG A 634 -27.78 19.19 -26.07
N PHE A 635 -26.66 19.55 -25.45
CA PHE A 635 -25.35 19.57 -26.13
C PHE A 635 -24.95 18.18 -26.64
N ALA A 636 -25.20 17.13 -25.84
CA ALA A 636 -24.99 15.75 -26.26
C ALA A 636 -25.89 15.37 -27.45
N ALA A 637 -27.18 15.73 -27.41
CA ALA A 637 -28.13 15.47 -28.49
C ALA A 637 -27.77 16.22 -29.79
N ASP A 638 -27.25 17.44 -29.68
CA ASP A 638 -26.77 18.26 -30.80
C ASP A 638 -25.39 17.80 -31.33
N GLY A 639 -24.77 16.79 -30.70
CA GLY A 639 -23.47 16.24 -31.11
C GLY A 639 -22.29 17.16 -30.81
N ALA A 640 -22.39 18.01 -29.79
CA ALA A 640 -21.31 18.90 -29.37
C ALA A 640 -20.08 18.11 -28.88
N PRO A 641 -18.85 18.60 -29.13
CA PRO A 641 -17.64 17.93 -28.68
C PRO A 641 -17.45 18.03 -27.17
N PHE A 642 -16.96 16.95 -26.55
CA PHE A 642 -16.55 16.88 -25.14
C PHE A 642 -15.03 16.88 -25.09
N LEU A 643 -14.43 17.94 -24.56
CA LEU A 643 -12.99 18.22 -24.61
C LEU A 643 -12.36 18.04 -23.24
N LEU A 644 -11.20 17.40 -23.17
CA LEU A 644 -10.47 17.17 -21.93
C LEU A 644 -9.81 18.46 -21.45
N GLY A 645 -10.06 18.83 -20.20
CA GLY A 645 -9.35 19.87 -19.48
C GLY A 645 -8.91 19.39 -18.11
N ALA A 646 -8.41 20.31 -17.29
CA ALA A 646 -8.01 20.00 -15.93
C ALA A 646 -8.32 21.15 -14.97
N TYR A 647 -8.52 20.82 -13.70
CA TYR A 647 -8.77 21.79 -12.64
C TYR A 647 -8.21 21.32 -11.29
N GLY A 648 -7.84 22.26 -10.43
CA GLY A 648 -7.56 22.00 -9.02
C GLY A 648 -7.65 23.29 -8.22
N TRP A 649 -7.95 23.18 -6.92
CA TRP A 649 -7.93 24.34 -6.04
C TRP A 649 -7.37 24.02 -4.65
N VAL A 650 -6.90 25.06 -3.97
CA VAL A 650 -6.51 25.03 -2.55
C VAL A 650 -7.26 26.14 -1.84
N ASP A 651 -7.95 25.79 -0.75
CA ASP A 651 -8.68 26.73 0.10
C ASP A 651 -7.76 27.53 1.03
N ALA A 652 -7.88 28.85 0.95
CA ALA A 652 -7.20 29.86 1.76
C ALA A 652 -5.74 29.52 2.15
N PRO A 653 -4.86 29.26 1.17
CA PRO A 653 -3.47 28.88 1.45
C PRO A 653 -2.75 30.03 2.15
N LYS A 654 -2.12 29.73 3.29
CA LYS A 654 -1.37 30.69 4.09
C LYS A 654 -0.01 30.13 4.55
N PRO A 655 1.02 30.99 4.72
CA PRO A 655 2.26 30.56 5.34
C PRO A 655 2.05 30.13 6.78
N TYR A 656 2.85 29.14 7.21
CA TYR A 656 2.87 28.71 8.60
C TYR A 656 3.57 29.75 9.47
N SER A 657 2.85 30.22 10.49
CA SER A 657 3.30 31.31 11.37
C SER A 657 4.13 30.85 12.57
N GLY A 658 3.93 29.60 13.04
CA GLY A 658 4.66 29.02 14.17
C GLY A 658 4.38 29.67 15.53
N ASP A 659 3.43 30.60 15.62
CA ASP A 659 3.12 31.39 16.82
C ASP A 659 2.16 30.70 17.81
N GLY A 660 1.77 29.45 17.53
CA GLY A 660 0.86 28.66 18.35
C GLY A 660 -0.62 28.87 18.05
N THR A 661 -0.98 29.72 17.08
CA THR A 661 -2.37 29.88 16.61
C THR A 661 -2.77 28.86 15.54
N ASP A 662 -1.78 28.29 14.84
CA ASP A 662 -1.97 27.22 13.85
C ASP A 662 -1.84 25.83 14.51
N ALA A 663 -2.84 24.96 14.32
CA ALA A 663 -2.95 23.67 15.00
C ALA A 663 -1.82 22.66 14.65
N LEU A 664 -1.20 22.76 13.46
CA LEU A 664 -0.16 21.84 12.99
C LEU A 664 0.86 22.52 12.04
N ALA A 665 2.14 22.19 12.17
CA ALA A 665 3.20 22.59 11.23
C ALA A 665 3.10 21.82 9.89
N PRO A 666 3.26 22.46 8.72
CA PRO A 666 3.27 21.76 7.43
C PRO A 666 4.52 20.91 7.23
N GLY A 667 4.36 19.67 6.76
CA GLY A 667 5.43 18.68 6.55
C GLY A 667 5.02 17.31 7.12
N PRO A 668 5.83 16.23 6.99
CA PRO A 668 5.56 15.03 7.76
C PRO A 668 5.41 15.47 9.22
N THR A 669 4.33 15.02 9.86
CA THR A 669 3.97 15.33 11.27
C THR A 669 5.19 15.32 12.18
N ARG A 670 5.10 15.82 13.42
CA ARG A 670 6.17 15.68 14.45
C ARG A 670 6.79 14.25 14.54
N ALA A 671 6.13 13.23 14.02
CA ALA A 671 6.65 11.88 13.86
C ALA A 671 7.72 11.66 12.76
N GLY A 672 8.02 12.66 11.91
CA GLY A 672 9.16 12.69 10.99
C GLY A 672 9.25 11.56 9.96
N MET A 673 10.40 11.52 9.27
CA MET A 673 10.88 10.37 8.50
C MET A 673 11.89 9.63 9.38
N VAL A 674 11.67 8.34 9.62
CA VAL A 674 12.64 7.48 10.30
C VAL A 674 13.32 6.62 9.26
N HIS A 675 14.59 6.93 9.00
CA HIS A 675 15.45 6.09 8.19
C HIS A 675 16.03 4.97 9.06
N ALA A 676 15.77 3.73 8.67
CA ALA A 676 16.20 2.53 9.35
C ALA A 676 17.21 1.75 8.48
N PRO A 677 18.21 1.10 9.09
CA PRO A 677 19.19 0.33 8.35
C PRO A 677 18.65 -0.97 7.73
N SER A 678 17.43 -1.38 8.08
CA SER A 678 16.76 -2.55 7.51
C SER A 678 15.25 -2.45 7.56
N HIS A 679 14.59 -3.32 6.80
CA HIS A 679 13.14 -3.41 6.75
C HIS A 679 12.51 -3.74 8.11
N SER A 680 13.06 -4.70 8.86
CA SER A 680 12.54 -5.04 10.20
C SER A 680 12.71 -3.91 11.21
N GLN A 681 13.82 -3.16 11.15
CA GLN A 681 14.00 -1.97 11.98
C GLN A 681 13.04 -0.85 11.59
N ALA A 682 12.75 -0.69 10.29
CA ALA A 682 11.73 0.22 9.78
C ALA A 682 10.34 -0.15 10.31
N LEU A 683 9.93 -1.41 10.22
CA LEU A 683 8.64 -1.89 10.73
C LEU A 683 8.51 -1.74 12.25
N ALA A 684 9.56 -2.05 13.02
CA ALA A 684 9.57 -1.84 14.46
C ALA A 684 9.40 -0.35 14.82
N ALA A 685 10.10 0.53 14.11
CA ALA A 685 9.94 1.97 14.27
C ALA A 685 8.52 2.44 13.88
N ALA A 686 7.91 1.85 12.84
CA ALA A 686 6.54 2.14 12.44
C ALA A 686 5.53 1.77 13.54
N LEU A 687 5.66 0.57 14.13
CA LEU A 687 4.77 0.10 15.19
C LEU A 687 4.86 0.96 16.46
N LEU A 688 6.07 1.29 16.88
CA LEU A 688 6.30 2.13 18.07
C LEU A 688 5.83 3.56 17.84
N ARG A 689 6.06 4.09 16.62
CA ARG A 689 5.52 5.38 16.18
C ARG A 689 3.98 5.37 16.26
N ASP A 690 3.33 4.37 15.70
CA ASP A 690 1.87 4.29 15.69
C ASP A 690 1.29 4.11 17.10
N ALA A 691 1.98 3.38 17.98
CA ALA A 691 1.63 3.29 19.40
C ALA A 691 1.74 4.65 20.10
N ALA A 692 2.81 5.42 19.88
CA ALA A 692 2.99 6.75 20.44
C ALA A 692 1.93 7.76 19.96
N VAL A 693 1.49 7.62 18.71
CA VAL A 693 0.41 8.43 18.14
C VAL A 693 -0.96 8.02 18.72
N ARG A 694 -1.20 6.71 18.87
CA ARG A 694 -2.48 6.17 19.35
C ARG A 694 -2.70 6.40 20.85
N TYR A 695 -1.62 6.44 21.64
CA TYR A 695 -1.67 6.61 23.08
C TYR A 695 -0.86 7.85 23.52
N PRO A 696 -1.31 9.06 23.16
CA PRO A 696 -0.53 10.28 23.37
C PRO A 696 -0.33 10.65 24.84
N ASP A 697 -1.22 10.21 25.73
CA ASP A 697 -1.16 10.45 27.17
C ASP A 697 -0.30 9.41 27.92
N GLU A 698 0.19 8.39 27.23
CA GLU A 698 1.06 7.38 27.79
C GLU A 698 2.53 7.66 27.45
N ASP A 699 3.32 8.08 28.44
CA ASP A 699 4.73 8.40 28.23
C ASP A 699 5.58 7.18 27.78
N ARG A 700 5.13 5.95 28.04
CA ARG A 700 5.86 4.71 27.70
C ARG A 700 6.18 4.50 26.22
N TRP A 701 5.48 5.20 25.33
CA TRP A 701 5.70 5.10 23.87
C TRP A 701 6.51 6.27 23.32
N ARG A 702 6.82 7.28 24.14
CA ARG A 702 7.60 8.47 23.76
C ARG A 702 9.10 8.18 23.83
N ILE A 703 9.55 7.30 22.95
CA ILE A 703 10.92 6.78 22.96
C ILE A 703 11.88 7.81 22.37
N GLY A 704 12.80 8.32 23.20
CA GLY A 704 13.78 9.34 22.84
C GLY A 704 15.22 8.86 23.06
N ILE A 705 15.78 8.18 22.05
CA ILE A 705 17.11 7.56 22.16
C ILE A 705 18.20 8.35 21.44
N ASP A 706 19.36 8.47 22.09
CA ASP A 706 20.60 9.02 21.50
C ASP A 706 21.80 8.09 21.75
N SER A 707 22.87 8.28 20.99
CA SER A 707 24.07 7.44 21.04
C SER A 707 24.76 7.43 22.40
N ALA A 708 24.66 8.51 23.20
CA ALA A 708 25.29 8.57 24.52
C ALA A 708 24.49 7.75 25.54
N LYS A 709 23.17 7.95 25.58
CA LYS A 709 22.25 7.20 26.44
C LYS A 709 22.25 5.71 26.12
N VAL A 710 22.26 5.35 24.82
CA VAL A 710 22.31 3.95 24.37
C VAL A 710 23.60 3.27 24.87
N ARG A 711 24.77 3.90 24.74
CA ARG A 711 26.02 3.31 25.25
C ARG A 711 26.00 3.09 26.76
N ALA A 712 25.47 4.04 27.51
CA ALA A 712 25.35 3.93 28.96
C ALA A 712 24.36 2.82 29.37
N ALA A 713 23.20 2.74 28.71
CA ALA A 713 22.21 1.69 28.92
C ALA A 713 22.73 0.29 28.55
N VAL A 714 23.49 0.17 27.45
CA VAL A 714 24.15 -1.09 27.05
C VAL A 714 25.15 -1.55 28.10
N SER A 715 25.96 -0.63 28.65
CA SER A 715 26.92 -0.95 29.72
C SER A 715 26.22 -1.44 30.99
N LEU A 716 25.09 -0.83 31.35
CA LEU A 716 24.25 -1.29 32.46
C LEU A 716 23.68 -2.70 32.16
N ALA A 717 23.14 -2.91 30.96
CA ALA A 717 22.57 -4.18 30.52
C ALA A 717 23.60 -5.33 30.52
N GLU A 718 24.85 -5.06 30.16
CA GLU A 718 25.95 -6.04 30.21
C GLU A 718 26.22 -6.54 31.63
N ARG A 719 26.22 -5.64 32.62
CA ARG A 719 26.39 -6.03 34.03
C ARG A 719 25.23 -6.89 34.52
N VAL A 720 24.01 -6.59 34.09
CA VAL A 720 22.83 -7.40 34.40
C VAL A 720 22.94 -8.78 33.76
N ARG A 721 23.40 -8.88 32.51
CA ARG A 721 23.66 -10.16 31.83
C ARG A 721 24.73 -11.00 32.52
N LEU A 722 25.71 -10.38 33.17
CA LEU A 722 26.73 -11.06 33.97
C LEU A 722 26.23 -11.54 35.35
N GLY A 723 24.93 -11.41 35.63
CA GLY A 723 24.30 -11.92 36.85
C GLY A 723 24.22 -10.91 38.01
N VAL A 724 24.54 -9.63 37.76
CA VAL A 724 24.35 -8.56 38.76
C VAL A 724 22.89 -8.12 38.75
N HIS A 725 22.27 -7.98 39.92
CA HIS A 725 20.88 -7.51 39.99
C HIS A 725 20.76 -6.07 39.43
N PRO A 726 19.71 -5.71 38.66
CA PRO A 726 19.58 -4.39 38.03
C PRO A 726 19.77 -3.21 39.00
N TYR A 727 19.20 -3.31 40.20
CA TYR A 727 19.33 -2.27 41.23
C TYR A 727 20.73 -2.18 41.84
N GLU A 728 21.47 -3.29 41.88
CA GLU A 728 22.87 -3.30 42.30
C GLU A 728 23.78 -2.72 41.21
N ALA A 729 23.53 -3.06 39.95
CA ALA A 729 24.27 -2.52 38.81
C ALA A 729 24.10 -0.99 38.71
N LEU A 730 22.88 -0.51 38.95
CA LEU A 730 22.57 0.91 39.05
C LEU A 730 23.22 1.55 40.28
N GLY A 731 23.20 0.87 41.43
CA GLY A 731 23.87 1.32 42.66
C GLY A 731 25.37 1.52 42.49
N LEU A 732 26.04 0.65 41.73
CA LEU A 732 27.47 0.81 41.43
C LEU A 732 27.75 2.08 40.62
N GLU A 733 26.86 2.45 39.70
CA GLU A 733 26.99 3.71 38.94
C GLU A 733 26.67 4.94 39.80
N VAL A 734 25.67 4.84 40.68
CA VAL A 734 25.37 5.88 41.68
C VAL A 734 26.59 6.14 42.56
N GLU A 735 27.22 5.09 43.09
CA GLU A 735 28.41 5.22 43.93
C GLU A 735 29.62 5.77 43.16
N ARG A 736 29.78 5.38 41.89
CA ARG A 736 30.83 5.90 41.01
C ARG A 736 30.67 7.39 40.76
N LEU A 737 29.45 7.86 40.50
CA LEU A 737 29.15 9.28 40.28
C LEU A 737 29.23 10.11 41.57
N ALA A 738 28.85 9.53 42.71
CA ALA A 738 28.98 10.18 44.01
C ALA A 738 30.46 10.47 44.37
N GLY A 739 31.40 9.62 43.92
CA GLY A 739 32.85 9.87 43.91
C GLY A 739 33.55 9.96 45.27
N SER A 740 32.82 10.18 46.36
CA SER A 740 33.34 10.35 47.73
C SER A 740 33.00 9.14 48.60
N TRP A 741 34.00 8.64 49.32
CA TRP A 741 33.88 7.48 50.20
C TRP A 741 32.87 7.70 51.33
N ASP A 742 32.79 8.92 51.87
CA ASP A 742 31.83 9.27 52.93
C ASP A 742 30.38 9.31 52.42
N VAL A 743 30.18 9.81 51.19
CA VAL A 743 28.87 9.87 50.53
C VAL A 743 28.39 8.46 50.21
N VAL A 744 29.26 7.61 49.66
CA VAL A 744 28.97 6.19 49.39
C VAL A 744 28.59 5.44 50.66
N ARG A 745 29.28 5.70 51.78
CA ARG A 745 28.95 5.09 53.08
C ARG A 745 27.55 5.49 53.56
N ILE A 746 27.17 6.76 53.39
CA ILE A 746 25.83 7.24 53.74
C ILE A 746 24.78 6.60 52.83
N LEU A 747 25.02 6.54 51.52
CA LEU A 747 24.13 5.90 50.55
C LEU A 747 23.89 4.40 50.86
N ARG A 748 24.95 3.64 51.18
CA ARG A 748 24.84 2.22 51.57
C ARG A 748 24.17 1.99 52.93
N ARG A 749 24.15 3.00 53.80
CA ARG A 749 23.47 2.94 55.11
C ARG A 749 21.98 3.22 54.95
N ASP A 750 21.67 4.31 54.23
CA ASP A 750 20.33 4.87 54.16
C ASP A 750 19.49 4.20 53.05
N TYR A 751 20.13 3.63 52.03
CA TYR A 751 19.49 2.93 50.90
C TYR A 751 20.14 1.56 50.62
N PRO A 752 20.04 0.58 51.55
CA PRO A 752 20.64 -0.74 51.35
C PRO A 752 19.78 -1.63 50.43
N THR A 753 20.41 -2.49 49.61
CA THR A 753 19.71 -3.49 48.76
C THR A 753 18.87 -4.48 49.58
N ALA A 754 19.35 -4.82 50.78
CA ALA A 754 18.63 -5.59 51.78
C ALA A 754 19.01 -5.12 53.18
N ALA A 755 18.09 -5.23 54.15
CA ALA A 755 18.27 -4.67 55.49
C ALA A 755 19.54 -5.17 56.22
N ASP A 756 20.01 -6.38 55.91
CA ASP A 756 21.21 -7.01 56.47
C ASP A 756 22.52 -6.65 55.73
N GLN A 757 22.42 -5.96 54.58
CA GLN A 757 23.55 -5.59 53.72
C GLN A 757 24.01 -4.13 53.89
N GLN A 758 23.48 -3.42 54.88
CA GLN A 758 23.89 -2.05 55.22
C GLN A 758 25.41 -1.92 55.28
N LEU A 759 25.96 -0.92 54.58
CA LEU A 759 27.39 -0.61 54.51
C LEU A 759 28.31 -1.66 53.86
N ARG A 760 27.83 -2.88 53.55
CA ARG A 760 28.70 -4.01 53.17
C ARG A 760 28.89 -4.18 51.67
N ARG A 761 27.87 -3.88 50.86
CA ARG A 761 27.84 -4.24 49.44
C ARG A 761 27.82 -3.01 48.52
N VAL A 762 26.64 -2.62 48.07
CA VAL A 762 26.37 -1.46 47.22
C VAL A 762 25.01 -0.88 47.67
N CYS A 763 24.76 0.40 47.43
CA CYS A 763 23.43 0.96 47.62
C CYS A 763 22.41 0.40 46.60
N ASP A 764 21.12 0.46 46.95
CA ASP A 764 20.04 0.21 45.99
C ASP A 764 19.89 1.44 45.08
N GLY A 765 20.40 1.33 43.86
CA GLY A 765 20.39 2.44 42.91
C GLY A 765 18.98 2.93 42.57
N ALA A 766 17.97 2.06 42.54
CA ALA A 766 16.61 2.44 42.20
C ALA A 766 15.95 3.23 43.34
N GLN A 767 16.20 2.84 44.59
CA GLN A 767 15.74 3.60 45.75
C GLN A 767 16.42 4.97 45.85
N VAL A 768 17.73 5.05 45.56
CA VAL A 768 18.47 6.32 45.57
C VAL A 768 17.93 7.27 44.50
N LEU A 769 17.75 6.81 43.25
CA LEU A 769 17.22 7.65 42.17
C LEU A 769 15.78 8.10 42.45
N ARG A 770 14.94 7.22 43.01
CA ARG A 770 13.59 7.59 43.44
C ARG A 770 13.61 8.68 44.51
N ALA A 771 14.44 8.52 45.54
CA ALA A 771 14.60 9.52 46.59
C ALA A 771 15.17 10.85 46.06
N ALA A 772 16.06 10.81 45.06
CA ALA A 772 16.58 11.98 44.37
C ALA A 772 15.47 12.74 43.63
N ARG A 773 14.64 12.05 42.84
CA ARG A 773 13.49 12.66 42.13
C ARG A 773 12.48 13.30 43.05
N GLU A 774 12.22 12.66 44.18
CA GLU A 774 11.21 13.10 45.14
C GLU A 774 11.73 14.14 46.14
N GLY A 775 13.01 14.54 46.03
CA GLY A 775 13.64 15.49 46.95
C GLY A 775 13.77 14.96 48.38
N ARG A 776 13.83 13.64 48.56
CA ARG A 776 13.88 12.95 49.87
C ARG A 776 15.23 12.35 50.17
N LEU A 777 16.29 12.75 49.47
CA LEU A 777 17.65 12.37 49.83
C LEU A 777 17.95 12.77 51.27
N SER A 778 18.74 11.94 51.95
CA SER A 778 19.13 12.14 53.35
C SER A 778 19.82 13.50 53.50
N ALA A 779 19.51 14.24 54.56
CA ALA A 779 20.10 15.57 54.80
C ALA A 779 21.63 15.53 55.01
N ASP A 780 22.19 14.35 55.28
CA ASP A 780 23.63 14.10 55.39
C ASP A 780 24.34 14.03 54.02
N LEU A 781 23.60 14.01 52.90
CA LEU A 781 24.15 13.95 51.54
C LEU A 781 24.37 15.35 50.93
N PRO A 782 25.32 15.50 49.98
CA PRO A 782 25.53 16.76 49.29
C PRO A 782 24.27 17.27 48.57
N GLY A 783 23.96 18.56 48.70
CA GLY A 783 22.74 19.16 48.12
C GLY A 783 22.72 19.18 46.59
N ASP A 784 23.87 19.03 45.93
CA ASP A 784 24.04 18.92 44.49
C ASP A 784 23.94 17.48 43.96
N LEU A 785 23.95 16.46 44.85
CA LEU A 785 23.95 15.05 44.47
C LEU A 785 22.77 14.66 43.58
N ALA A 786 21.58 15.22 43.83
CA ALA A 786 20.41 14.97 42.98
C ALA A 786 20.65 15.37 41.52
N GLY A 787 21.30 16.51 41.29
CA GLY A 787 21.66 16.99 39.95
C GLY A 787 22.78 16.17 39.30
N VAL A 788 23.70 15.64 40.12
CA VAL A 788 24.77 14.73 39.64
C VAL A 788 24.19 13.39 39.18
N LEU A 789 23.10 12.93 39.80
CA LEU A 789 22.47 11.64 39.50
C LEU A 789 21.41 11.70 38.37
N THR A 790 20.94 12.90 37.98
CA THR A 790 19.96 13.07 36.90
C THR A 790 20.28 12.26 35.62
N PRO A 791 21.53 12.20 35.13
CA PRO A 791 21.83 11.41 33.92
C PRO A 791 21.58 9.91 34.07
N LEU A 792 21.59 9.34 35.28
CA LEU A 792 21.31 7.91 35.49
C LEU A 792 19.83 7.58 35.38
N ASP A 793 18.93 8.54 35.66
CA ASP A 793 17.50 8.36 35.42
C ASP A 793 17.24 8.25 33.90
N ASP A 794 17.86 9.12 33.09
CA ASP A 794 17.77 9.05 31.63
C ASP A 794 18.31 7.72 31.08
N VAL A 795 19.37 7.18 31.70
CA VAL A 795 19.97 5.90 31.30
C VAL A 795 19.05 4.72 31.63
N LEU A 796 18.37 4.75 32.79
CA LEU A 796 17.43 3.71 33.18
C LEU A 796 16.18 3.73 32.29
N ASP A 797 15.68 4.92 31.97
CA ASP A 797 14.56 5.12 31.05
C ASP A 797 14.90 4.62 29.64
N THR A 798 16.08 5.02 29.13
CA THR A 798 16.60 4.53 27.85
C THR A 798 16.78 3.01 27.85
N TYR A 799 17.18 2.42 28.98
CA TYR A 799 17.33 0.98 29.08
C TYR A 799 15.98 0.24 28.95
N ALA A 800 14.90 0.79 29.54
CA ALA A 800 13.55 0.26 29.36
C ALA A 800 13.07 0.42 27.90
N ASP A 801 13.27 1.60 27.31
CA ASP A 801 12.95 1.89 25.91
C ASP A 801 13.64 0.92 24.94
N LEU A 802 14.90 0.60 25.20
CA LEU A 802 15.67 -0.33 24.37
C LEU A 802 15.15 -1.77 24.45
N LEU A 803 14.61 -2.19 25.60
CA LEU A 803 13.98 -3.50 25.75
C LEU A 803 12.64 -3.56 25.03
N VAL A 804 11.84 -2.48 25.10
CA VAL A 804 10.59 -2.33 24.33
C VAL A 804 10.88 -2.35 22.83
N LEU A 805 11.89 -1.60 22.38
CA LEU A 805 12.34 -1.57 21.00
C LEU A 805 12.82 -2.95 20.53
N ASP A 806 13.60 -3.67 21.34
CA ASP A 806 14.09 -5.01 20.98
C ASP A 806 12.97 -6.05 20.95
N GLY A 807 11.98 -5.94 21.84
CA GLY A 807 10.77 -6.77 21.80
C GLY A 807 9.93 -6.55 20.54
N ALA A 808 9.69 -5.28 20.18
CA ALA A 808 8.99 -4.91 18.95
C ALA A 808 9.75 -5.40 17.70
N HIS A 809 11.07 -5.23 17.68
CA HIS A 809 11.93 -5.75 16.60
C HIS A 809 11.87 -7.28 16.50
N ALA A 810 11.95 -8.00 17.63
CA ALA A 810 11.85 -9.46 17.64
C ALA A 810 10.48 -9.95 17.16
N LEU A 811 9.40 -9.23 17.49
CA LEU A 811 8.04 -9.52 17.03
C LEU A 811 7.93 -9.40 15.50
N VAL A 812 8.35 -8.28 14.90
CA VAL A 812 8.27 -8.08 13.44
C VAL A 812 9.25 -8.97 12.67
N SER A 813 10.31 -9.46 13.32
CA SER A 813 11.20 -10.47 12.77
C SER A 813 10.72 -11.93 12.97
N GLY A 814 9.51 -12.14 13.53
CA GLY A 814 8.92 -13.48 13.72
C GLY A 814 9.54 -14.32 14.83
N ARG A 815 10.17 -13.70 15.84
CA ARG A 815 10.89 -14.36 16.95
C ARG A 815 10.19 -14.12 18.29
N ALA A 816 9.00 -14.70 18.45
CA ALA A 816 8.12 -14.48 19.60
C ALA A 816 8.78 -14.79 20.96
N ASP A 817 9.54 -15.88 21.09
CA ASP A 817 10.21 -16.24 22.35
C ASP A 817 11.18 -15.15 22.83
N LEU A 818 11.88 -14.53 21.87
CA LEU A 818 12.83 -13.46 22.17
C LEU A 818 12.14 -12.13 22.41
N ALA A 819 10.95 -11.91 21.84
CA ALA A 819 10.10 -10.80 22.21
C ALA A 819 9.62 -10.97 23.66
N ASN A 820 9.18 -12.18 24.05
CA ASN A 820 8.80 -12.48 25.42
C ASN A 820 9.95 -12.26 26.41
N ALA A 821 11.15 -12.75 26.11
CA ALA A 821 12.33 -12.53 26.95
C ALA A 821 12.69 -11.04 27.11
N ALA A 822 12.55 -10.23 26.05
CA ALA A 822 12.75 -8.78 26.14
C ALA A 822 11.69 -8.10 27.03
N MET A 823 10.44 -8.55 26.97
CA MET A 823 9.35 -8.01 27.78
C MET A 823 9.42 -8.45 29.24
N GLU A 824 9.81 -9.70 29.52
CA GLU A 824 10.10 -10.16 30.89
C GLU A 824 11.24 -9.36 31.52
N ALA A 825 12.28 -9.06 30.75
CA ALA A 825 13.37 -8.19 31.20
C ALA A 825 12.92 -6.75 31.43
N ALA A 826 12.06 -6.20 30.56
CA ALA A 826 11.48 -4.86 30.74
C ALA A 826 10.61 -4.78 32.01
N ALA A 827 9.91 -5.87 32.35
CA ALA A 827 9.17 -6.02 33.60
C ALA A 827 10.07 -6.26 34.83
N GLY A 828 11.39 -6.40 34.65
CA GLY A 828 12.35 -6.72 35.71
C GLY A 828 12.29 -8.17 36.20
N LEU A 829 11.63 -9.06 35.46
CA LEU A 829 11.41 -10.47 35.82
C LEU A 829 12.45 -11.42 35.21
N GLY A 830 13.23 -10.96 34.23
CA GLY A 830 14.21 -11.77 33.51
C GLY A 830 15.50 -11.04 33.19
N ALA A 831 16.54 -11.78 32.80
CA ALA A 831 17.78 -11.19 32.30
C ALA A 831 17.55 -10.59 30.90
N PRO A 832 18.12 -9.42 30.59
CA PRO A 832 17.89 -8.77 29.31
C PRO A 832 18.54 -9.55 28.16
N PRO A 833 17.81 -9.81 27.05
CA PRO A 833 18.40 -10.42 25.86
C PRO A 833 19.42 -9.49 25.20
N GLU A 834 20.18 -10.00 24.23
CA GLU A 834 20.99 -9.12 23.37
C GLU A 834 20.10 -8.11 22.65
N LEU A 835 20.43 -6.82 22.76
CA LEU A 835 19.72 -5.71 22.12
C LEU A 835 20.03 -5.70 20.61
N ARG A 836 19.29 -6.50 19.85
CA ARG A 836 19.47 -6.76 18.42
C ARG A 836 18.95 -5.63 17.56
N ALA A 837 17.91 -4.92 18.02
CA ALA A 837 17.38 -3.76 17.31
C ALA A 837 18.44 -2.66 17.06
N LEU A 838 19.50 -2.63 17.88
CA LEU A 838 20.63 -1.70 17.74
C LEU A 838 21.69 -2.15 16.73
N ARG A 839 21.67 -3.42 16.31
CA ARG A 839 22.65 -3.93 15.36
C ARG A 839 22.23 -3.53 13.96
N THR A 840 23.08 -2.76 13.27
CA THR A 840 22.96 -2.54 11.83
C THR A 840 23.22 -3.87 11.12
N PRO A 841 22.20 -4.48 10.47
CA PRO A 841 22.44 -5.69 9.70
C PRO A 841 23.35 -5.35 8.53
N ARG A 842 24.41 -6.15 8.36
CA ARG A 842 25.33 -6.03 7.24
C ARG A 842 24.92 -7.08 6.21
N ALA A 843 24.54 -6.64 5.02
CA ALA A 843 24.48 -7.52 3.86
C ALA A 843 25.89 -8.04 3.57
N ALA A 844 26.02 -9.34 3.39
CA ALA A 844 27.27 -9.97 3.02
C ALA A 844 26.96 -11.13 2.08
N THR A 845 27.82 -11.31 1.08
CA THR A 845 27.76 -12.49 0.22
C THR A 845 28.63 -13.56 0.85
N THR A 846 28.09 -14.77 0.93
CA THR A 846 28.84 -15.91 1.43
C THR A 846 29.73 -16.44 0.29
N VAL A 847 31.04 -16.45 0.50
CA VAL A 847 32.05 -16.88 -0.47
C VAL A 847 32.78 -18.09 0.09
N ARG A 848 32.97 -19.13 -0.71
CA ARG A 848 33.73 -20.31 -0.30
C ARG A 848 35.17 -20.19 -0.78
N VAL A 849 36.12 -20.06 0.12
CA VAL A 849 37.54 -19.98 -0.26
C VAL A 849 38.19 -21.35 -0.03
N SER A 850 38.95 -21.82 -1.01
CA SER A 850 39.75 -23.04 -0.88
C SER A 850 41.18 -22.80 -1.32
N ALA A 851 42.11 -23.18 -0.46
CA ALA A 851 43.54 -23.09 -0.67
C ALA A 851 44.06 -24.45 -1.14
N TRP A 852 44.66 -24.52 -2.31
CA TRP A 852 45.12 -25.76 -2.94
C TRP A 852 46.64 -25.78 -3.04
N ALA A 853 47.23 -26.96 -2.93
CA ALA A 853 48.57 -27.22 -3.41
C ALA A 853 48.48 -27.97 -4.74
N VAL A 854 49.17 -27.48 -5.77
CA VAL A 854 49.23 -28.10 -7.09
C VAL A 854 50.69 -28.44 -7.39
N LEU A 855 50.96 -29.74 -7.47
CA LEU A 855 52.28 -30.29 -7.72
C LEU A 855 52.31 -31.01 -9.06
N PRO A 856 53.49 -31.17 -9.68
CA PRO A 856 53.65 -32.08 -10.81
C PRO A 856 53.20 -33.49 -10.45
N ALA A 857 52.58 -34.22 -11.39
CA ALA A 857 52.08 -35.58 -11.16
C ALA A 857 53.18 -36.63 -10.86
N GLY A 858 54.46 -36.31 -11.11
CA GLY A 858 55.57 -37.27 -11.03
C GLY A 858 55.75 -38.08 -12.33
N GLY A 859 56.95 -38.64 -12.53
CA GLY A 859 57.30 -39.44 -13.72
C GLY A 859 56.85 -40.90 -13.65
N ASP A 860 57.11 -41.65 -14.73
CA ASP A 860 56.64 -43.04 -14.93
C ASP A 860 57.02 -43.97 -13.75
N HIS A 861 56.02 -44.73 -13.29
CA HIS A 861 55.99 -45.38 -11.99
C HIS A 861 57.05 -46.50 -11.86
N GLY A 862 57.76 -46.54 -10.72
CA GLY A 862 58.13 -47.83 -10.13
C GLY A 862 59.61 -48.07 -9.83
N ARG A 863 60.16 -47.37 -8.82
CA ARG A 863 61.39 -47.84 -8.16
C ARG A 863 61.32 -47.86 -6.63
N SER A 864 60.42 -47.11 -5.99
CA SER A 864 60.29 -47.09 -4.52
C SER A 864 58.83 -47.07 -4.03
N VAL A 865 58.62 -47.50 -2.79
CA VAL A 865 57.31 -47.48 -2.09
C VAL A 865 56.70 -46.08 -2.09
N LEU A 866 57.53 -45.05 -1.88
CA LEU A 866 57.11 -43.65 -1.86
C LEU A 866 56.61 -43.16 -3.24
N GLU A 867 57.35 -43.46 -4.30
CA GLU A 867 56.98 -43.07 -5.67
C GLU A 867 55.69 -43.73 -6.15
N VAL A 868 55.31 -44.88 -5.59
CA VAL A 868 54.02 -45.54 -5.89
C VAL A 868 52.90 -45.00 -5.00
N ALA A 869 53.19 -44.78 -3.71
CA ALA A 869 52.20 -44.31 -2.74
C ALA A 869 51.78 -42.85 -2.99
N ASP A 870 52.74 -41.97 -3.32
CA ASP A 870 52.49 -40.56 -3.62
C ASP A 870 53.55 -40.00 -4.60
N PRO A 871 53.36 -40.21 -5.92
CA PRO A 871 54.32 -39.77 -6.94
C PRO A 871 54.51 -38.24 -6.97
N GLY A 872 53.45 -37.46 -6.68
CA GLY A 872 53.51 -36.00 -6.67
C GLY A 872 54.31 -35.45 -5.49
N TYR A 873 54.12 -36.02 -4.30
CA TYR A 873 54.94 -35.69 -3.14
C TYR A 873 56.39 -36.14 -3.31
N ALA A 874 56.63 -37.34 -3.86
CA ALA A 874 57.97 -37.83 -4.18
C ALA A 874 58.72 -36.89 -5.14
N ALA A 875 58.02 -36.39 -6.17
CA ALA A 875 58.57 -35.41 -7.11
C ALA A 875 58.90 -34.08 -6.42
N ALA A 876 58.05 -33.61 -5.51
CA ALA A 876 58.27 -32.37 -4.77
C ALA A 876 59.45 -32.45 -3.79
N LEU A 877 59.77 -33.63 -3.25
CA LEU A 877 60.93 -33.81 -2.37
C LEU A 877 62.28 -33.76 -3.09
N GLY A 878 62.33 -33.95 -4.42
CA GLY A 878 63.57 -33.83 -5.20
C GLY A 878 64.71 -34.76 -4.74
N GLY A 879 64.38 -35.89 -4.10
CA GLY A 879 65.37 -36.83 -3.54
C GLY A 879 65.68 -36.64 -2.05
N THR A 880 65.03 -35.69 -1.36
CA THR A 880 65.11 -35.55 0.10
C THR A 880 64.55 -36.79 0.80
N PRO A 881 65.28 -37.44 1.72
CA PRO A 881 64.83 -38.67 2.35
C PRO A 881 63.65 -38.41 3.31
N LEU A 882 62.77 -39.41 3.41
CA LEU A 882 61.73 -39.43 4.46
C LEU A 882 62.40 -39.40 5.84
N GLY A 883 61.96 -38.50 6.71
CA GLY A 883 62.55 -38.25 8.03
C GLY A 883 63.46 -37.01 8.10
N ASP A 884 63.74 -36.35 6.96
CA ASP A 884 64.30 -35.00 6.99
C ASP A 884 63.24 -34.01 7.54
N PRO A 885 63.60 -33.10 8.47
CA PRO A 885 62.67 -32.11 8.99
C PRO A 885 62.00 -31.22 7.92
N ALA A 886 62.64 -31.00 6.76
CA ALA A 886 62.04 -30.30 5.63
C ALA A 886 60.97 -31.15 4.92
N ALA A 887 61.23 -32.46 4.76
CA ALA A 887 60.25 -33.39 4.20
C ALA A 887 59.03 -33.52 5.13
N GLU A 888 59.24 -33.69 6.44
CA GLU A 888 58.13 -33.78 7.39
C GLU A 888 57.30 -32.50 7.45
N ARG A 889 57.93 -31.32 7.37
CA ARG A 889 57.21 -30.04 7.30
C ARG A 889 56.37 -29.93 6.03
N LEU A 890 56.91 -30.31 4.87
CA LEU A 890 56.17 -30.32 3.61
C LEU A 890 55.01 -31.34 3.62
N ALA A 891 55.22 -32.52 4.20
CA ALA A 891 54.15 -33.51 4.39
C ALA A 891 52.99 -32.92 5.21
N VAL A 892 53.29 -32.22 6.31
CA VAL A 892 52.27 -31.57 7.15
C VAL A 892 51.52 -30.48 6.36
N VAL A 893 52.22 -29.65 5.58
CA VAL A 893 51.58 -28.63 4.72
C VAL A 893 50.58 -29.30 3.76
N LEU A 894 50.97 -30.41 3.15
CA LEU A 894 50.16 -31.14 2.17
C LEU A 894 49.06 -32.03 2.77
N GLY A 895 48.90 -32.04 4.10
CA GLY A 895 47.87 -32.81 4.81
C GLY A 895 48.27 -34.25 5.19
N GLY A 896 49.55 -34.48 5.37
CA GLY A 896 50.14 -35.73 5.88
C GLY A 896 49.54 -36.16 7.21
N GLY A 897 49.11 -37.41 7.30
CA GLY A 897 48.52 -37.98 8.52
C GLY A 897 47.06 -37.62 8.78
N GLU A 898 46.42 -36.82 7.92
CA GLU A 898 44.99 -36.50 8.05
C GLU A 898 44.14 -37.42 7.19
N ASP A 899 43.26 -38.19 7.84
CA ASP A 899 42.35 -39.10 7.15
C ASP A 899 41.18 -38.36 6.48
N ASP A 900 40.66 -37.28 7.08
CA ASP A 900 39.54 -36.48 6.58
C ASP A 900 39.98 -35.08 6.10
N ALA A 901 40.94 -35.06 5.17
CA ALA A 901 41.37 -33.82 4.55
C ALA A 901 40.20 -33.16 3.77
N PRO A 902 40.14 -31.82 3.68
CA PRO A 902 39.09 -31.14 2.92
C PRO A 902 39.04 -31.62 1.46
N GLU A 903 37.85 -31.86 0.93
CA GLU A 903 37.68 -32.20 -0.48
C GLU A 903 37.70 -30.95 -1.37
N PRO A 904 38.33 -31.03 -2.56
CA PRO A 904 38.30 -29.94 -3.53
C PRO A 904 36.87 -29.71 -4.02
N SER A 905 36.50 -28.44 -4.19
CA SER A 905 35.18 -28.04 -4.69
C SER A 905 35.31 -26.90 -5.70
N LEU A 906 34.54 -27.04 -6.78
CA LEU A 906 34.48 -26.25 -8.01
C LEU A 906 33.06 -25.68 -8.22
N THR A 907 32.06 -26.10 -7.43
CA THR A 907 30.66 -25.67 -7.61
C THR A 907 30.38 -24.28 -7.06
N GLY A 908 29.80 -23.39 -7.87
CA GLY A 908 29.21 -22.11 -7.42
C GLY A 908 29.72 -20.86 -8.13
N GLY A 909 30.62 -20.97 -9.11
CA GLY A 909 31.18 -19.85 -9.86
C GLY A 909 31.23 -20.10 -11.37
N SER A 910 31.19 -19.04 -12.19
CA SER A 910 31.35 -19.09 -13.66
C SER A 910 32.83 -19.24 -14.05
N TYR A 911 33.42 -20.38 -13.73
CA TYR A 911 34.78 -20.70 -14.15
C TYR A 911 34.83 -21.15 -15.62
N GLU A 912 35.97 -20.94 -16.27
CA GLU A 912 36.30 -21.63 -17.52
C GLU A 912 36.65 -23.10 -17.21
N VAL A 913 35.64 -23.97 -17.20
CA VAL A 913 35.79 -25.43 -17.03
C VAL A 913 35.04 -26.12 -18.17
N PRO A 914 35.59 -27.18 -18.80
CA PRO A 914 34.94 -27.87 -19.94
C PRO A 914 33.55 -28.46 -19.66
N ASN A 915 33.16 -28.63 -18.39
CA ASN A 915 31.84 -29.10 -17.99
C ASN A 915 31.47 -28.61 -16.56
N PRO A 916 30.62 -27.57 -16.40
CA PRO A 916 30.24 -27.04 -15.09
C PRO A 916 29.26 -27.94 -14.33
N ASP A 917 28.43 -28.73 -15.03
CA ASP A 917 27.46 -29.62 -14.42
C ASP A 917 28.12 -30.89 -13.90
N GLY A 918 28.04 -31.10 -12.60
CA GLY A 918 28.66 -32.26 -11.94
C GLY A 918 30.19 -32.19 -11.87
N ALA A 919 30.80 -31.00 -12.03
CA ALA A 919 32.26 -30.81 -11.98
C ALA A 919 32.92 -31.43 -10.74
N ASP A 920 32.33 -31.22 -9.54
CA ASP A 920 32.82 -31.81 -8.29
C ASP A 920 32.68 -33.33 -8.25
N ALA A 921 31.60 -33.86 -8.80
CA ALA A 921 31.38 -35.30 -8.87
C ALA A 921 32.40 -35.95 -9.82
N ASN A 922 32.68 -35.31 -10.96
CA ASN A 922 33.67 -35.77 -11.94
C ASN A 922 35.09 -35.73 -11.36
N LEU A 923 35.46 -34.62 -10.69
CA LEU A 923 36.76 -34.49 -10.04
C LEU A 923 36.94 -35.55 -8.94
N ARG A 924 35.94 -35.75 -8.08
CA ARG A 924 35.97 -36.77 -7.04
C ARG A 924 36.10 -38.18 -7.63
N ALA A 925 35.37 -38.48 -8.71
CA ALA A 925 35.46 -39.77 -9.39
C ALA A 925 36.87 -40.02 -9.95
N ALA A 926 37.51 -39.01 -10.55
CA ALA A 926 38.88 -39.11 -11.04
C ALA A 926 39.89 -39.34 -9.91
N MET A 927 39.76 -38.63 -8.79
CA MET A 927 40.60 -38.82 -7.60
C MET A 927 40.48 -40.25 -7.03
N VAL A 928 39.24 -40.76 -6.94
CA VAL A 928 38.98 -42.13 -6.45
C VAL A 928 39.62 -43.16 -7.39
N LEU A 929 39.47 -42.98 -8.70
CA LEU A 929 40.03 -43.90 -9.71
C LEU A 929 41.56 -43.95 -9.65
N ASP A 930 42.22 -42.80 -9.53
CA ASP A 930 43.67 -42.71 -9.37
C ASP A 930 44.17 -43.36 -8.06
N LEU A 931 43.54 -43.03 -6.92
CA LEU A 931 43.91 -43.61 -5.63
C LEU A 931 43.67 -45.13 -5.58
N GLN A 932 42.61 -45.62 -6.21
CA GLN A 932 42.37 -47.06 -6.35
C GLN A 932 43.45 -47.74 -7.17
N ALA A 933 43.85 -47.15 -8.30
CA ALA A 933 44.93 -47.67 -9.13
C ALA A 933 46.27 -47.72 -8.35
N ARG A 934 46.57 -46.69 -7.56
CA ARG A 934 47.79 -46.66 -6.72
C ARG A 934 47.75 -47.64 -5.56
N LEU A 935 46.61 -47.82 -4.91
CA LEU A 935 46.45 -48.86 -3.89
C LEU A 935 46.67 -50.26 -4.48
N GLN A 936 46.16 -50.52 -5.68
CA GLN A 936 46.39 -51.79 -6.39
C GLN A 936 47.86 -51.97 -6.77
N ALA A 937 48.52 -50.94 -7.31
CA ALA A 937 49.93 -50.97 -7.66
C ALA A 937 50.82 -51.20 -6.42
N LEU A 938 50.50 -50.52 -5.32
CA LEU A 938 51.20 -50.67 -4.05
C LEU A 938 50.99 -52.07 -3.43
N ALA A 939 49.78 -52.62 -3.53
CA ALA A 939 49.51 -53.99 -3.11
C ALA A 939 50.25 -55.03 -3.98
N ALA A 940 50.35 -54.80 -5.29
CA ALA A 940 51.15 -55.64 -6.18
C ALA A 940 52.65 -55.58 -5.80
N LEU A 941 53.17 -54.39 -5.50
CA LEU A 941 54.55 -54.21 -5.05
C LEU A 941 54.79 -54.90 -3.69
N ALA A 942 53.87 -54.77 -2.74
CA ALA A 942 53.94 -55.42 -1.43
C ALA A 942 53.95 -56.95 -1.55
N ASN A 943 53.09 -57.50 -2.41
CA ASN A 943 53.04 -58.93 -2.70
C ASN A 943 54.34 -59.42 -3.34
N GLN A 944 54.88 -58.66 -4.31
CA GLN A 944 56.17 -58.97 -4.93
C GLN A 944 57.31 -58.96 -3.91
N THR A 945 57.35 -57.97 -3.00
CA THR A 945 58.34 -57.91 -1.93
C THR A 945 58.18 -59.07 -0.94
N ALA A 946 56.94 -59.42 -0.57
CA ALA A 946 56.67 -60.56 0.31
C ALA A 946 57.10 -61.90 -0.33
N ASP A 947 56.89 -62.07 -1.63
CA ASP A 947 57.36 -63.24 -2.37
C ASP A 947 58.89 -63.27 -2.53
N GLU A 948 59.54 -62.11 -2.71
CA GLU A 948 61.00 -62.00 -2.69
C GLU A 948 61.55 -62.40 -1.32
N ILE A 949 60.95 -61.92 -0.22
CA ILE A 949 61.34 -62.29 1.16
C ILE A 949 61.18 -63.80 1.40
N ARG A 950 60.12 -64.43 0.87
CA ARG A 950 59.91 -65.88 0.96
C ARG A 950 60.91 -66.71 0.16
N SER A 951 61.44 -66.13 -0.92
CA SER A 951 62.43 -66.79 -1.78
C SER A 951 63.85 -66.76 -1.20
N ILE A 952 64.08 -65.98 -0.13
CA ILE A 952 65.36 -65.94 0.57
C ILE A 952 65.59 -67.25 1.29
N ASP A 953 66.71 -67.92 0.97
CA ASP A 953 67.18 -69.09 1.72
C ASP A 953 67.64 -68.64 3.12
N PRO A 954 66.94 -69.06 4.19
CA PRO A 954 67.22 -68.59 5.54
C PRO A 954 68.55 -69.08 6.10
N ASP A 955 69.19 -70.08 5.48
CA ASP A 955 70.49 -70.62 5.89
C ASP A 955 71.68 -69.83 5.27
N THR A 956 71.41 -68.86 4.40
CA THR A 956 72.44 -68.01 3.76
C THR A 956 72.94 -66.92 4.70
N ALA A 957 74.27 -66.75 4.79
CA ALA A 957 74.88 -65.66 5.55
C ALA A 957 74.39 -64.29 5.03
N GLY A 958 73.76 -63.50 5.91
CA GLY A 958 73.18 -62.19 5.57
C GLY A 958 71.67 -62.19 5.31
N ALA A 959 70.97 -63.33 5.37
CA ALA A 959 69.51 -63.39 5.19
C ALA A 959 68.70 -62.44 6.11
N PRO A 960 69.00 -62.30 7.42
CA PRO A 960 68.31 -61.33 8.28
C PRO A 960 68.50 -59.88 7.82
N GLN A 961 69.70 -59.53 7.35
CA GLN A 961 70.00 -58.19 6.85
C GLN A 961 69.25 -57.91 5.54
N ARG A 962 69.18 -58.89 4.63
CA ARG A 962 68.42 -58.77 3.38
C ARG A 962 66.91 -58.63 3.63
N CYS A 963 66.36 -59.37 4.60
CA CYS A 963 64.95 -59.22 5.00
C CYS A 963 64.67 -57.82 5.57
N ARG A 964 65.58 -57.25 6.40
CA ARG A 964 65.48 -55.86 6.87
C ARG A 964 65.59 -54.84 5.73
N GLU A 965 66.49 -55.04 4.78
CA GLU A 965 66.65 -54.16 3.61
C GLU A 965 65.39 -54.14 2.73
N LEU A 966 64.69 -55.27 2.59
CA LEU A 966 63.47 -55.37 1.81
C LEU A 966 62.24 -54.81 2.54
N THR A 967 62.20 -54.84 3.88
CA THR A 967 61.10 -54.26 4.67
C THR A 967 61.32 -52.79 5.03
N ALA A 968 62.56 -52.30 5.05
CA ALA A 968 62.87 -50.91 5.41
C ALA A 968 62.11 -49.85 4.58
N PRO A 969 61.94 -49.99 3.23
CA PRO A 969 61.16 -49.06 2.43
C PRO A 969 59.67 -49.00 2.79
N TRP A 970 59.17 -50.02 3.50
CA TRP A 970 57.79 -50.09 3.99
C TRP A 970 57.65 -49.51 5.40
N GLY A 971 58.72 -48.96 6.00
CA GLY A 971 58.64 -48.32 7.32
C GLY A 971 58.53 -49.28 8.51
N TYR A 972 58.98 -50.53 8.39
CA TYR A 972 58.90 -51.54 9.46
C TYR A 972 60.22 -52.20 9.83
N ALA A 973 60.38 -52.44 11.13
CA ALA A 973 61.33 -53.39 11.69
C ALA A 973 60.64 -54.77 11.79
N PRO A 974 61.09 -55.80 11.08
CA PRO A 974 60.46 -57.13 11.10
C PRO A 974 60.48 -57.79 12.49
N GLU A 975 61.30 -57.27 13.41
CA GLU A 975 61.36 -57.67 14.81
C GLU A 975 60.07 -57.36 15.59
N ASP A 976 59.32 -56.31 15.20
CA ASP A 976 58.10 -55.88 15.88
C ASP A 976 56.92 -56.86 15.69
N ALA A 977 57.04 -57.77 14.74
CA ALA A 977 56.03 -58.79 14.40
C ALA A 977 56.26 -60.14 15.11
N LEU A 978 57.33 -60.27 15.89
CA LEU A 978 57.66 -61.49 16.62
C LEU A 978 56.99 -61.48 18.00
N ASP A 979 56.48 -62.64 18.46
CA ASP A 979 55.97 -62.78 19.82
C ASP A 979 57.05 -62.35 20.84
N THR A 980 56.64 -61.67 21.92
CA THR A 980 57.54 -61.15 22.98
C THR A 980 58.46 -62.22 23.59
N VAL A 981 58.11 -63.50 23.48
CA VAL A 981 58.91 -64.65 23.93
C VAL A 981 60.08 -64.97 22.99
N VAL A 982 60.00 -64.60 21.71
CA VAL A 982 61.03 -64.82 20.67
C VAL A 982 61.95 -63.60 20.54
N ALA A 983 61.43 -62.38 20.77
CA ALA A 983 62.19 -61.13 20.69
C ALA A 983 63.31 -60.99 21.75
N ASP A 984 63.22 -61.70 22.88
CA ASP A 984 64.18 -61.64 24.00
C ASP A 984 65.39 -62.60 23.83
N GLN A 985 65.52 -63.30 22.69
CA GLN A 985 66.70 -64.12 22.39
C GLN A 985 67.81 -63.29 21.71
N PRO A 986 69.09 -63.42 22.12
CA PRO A 986 70.18 -62.58 21.62
C PRO A 986 70.53 -62.77 20.13
N GLU A 987 70.01 -63.81 19.47
CA GLU A 987 70.09 -64.00 18.01
C GLU A 987 68.74 -64.52 17.50
N VAL A 988 67.89 -63.64 16.97
CA VAL A 988 66.64 -64.04 16.29
C VAL A 988 67.01 -64.91 15.09
N ARG A 989 66.44 -66.13 15.01
CA ARG A 989 66.73 -67.06 13.91
C ARG A 989 66.20 -66.52 12.59
N ALA A 990 67.06 -66.48 11.56
CA ALA A 990 66.75 -65.98 10.21
C ALA A 990 65.41 -66.48 9.60
N PRO A 991 65.00 -67.76 9.76
CA PRO A 991 63.72 -68.25 9.24
C PRO A 991 62.49 -67.62 9.92
N GLU A 992 62.59 -67.27 11.21
CA GLU A 992 61.49 -66.68 11.97
C GLU A 992 61.29 -65.21 11.60
N LEU A 993 62.39 -64.47 11.46
CA LEU A 993 62.39 -63.05 11.07
C LEU A 993 61.87 -62.85 9.64
N CYS A 994 62.32 -63.64 8.66
CA CYS A 994 61.85 -63.52 7.28
C CYS A 994 60.38 -63.99 7.11
N ARG A 995 59.93 -64.97 7.91
CA ARG A 995 58.50 -65.37 7.93
C ARG A 995 57.62 -64.29 8.54
N ALA A 996 58.06 -63.68 9.64
CA ALA A 996 57.36 -62.57 10.29
C ALA A 996 57.28 -61.34 9.36
N ALA A 997 58.39 -61.01 8.68
CA ALA A 997 58.46 -59.94 7.68
C ALA A 997 57.46 -60.14 6.52
N ALA A 998 57.43 -61.33 5.93
CA ALA A 998 56.50 -61.64 4.84
C ALA A 998 55.03 -61.68 5.31
N SER A 999 54.75 -62.23 6.50
CA SER A 999 53.40 -62.27 7.07
C SER A 999 52.87 -60.86 7.34
N LEU A 1000 53.69 -59.99 7.93
CA LEU A 1000 53.29 -58.61 8.26
C LEU A 1000 52.95 -57.80 7.00
N LEU A 1001 53.73 -57.93 5.93
CA LEU A 1001 53.40 -57.28 4.64
C LEU A 1001 52.08 -57.82 4.07
N GLN A 1002 51.84 -59.12 4.16
CA GLN A 1002 50.59 -59.71 3.70
C GLN A 1002 49.38 -59.33 4.55
N ASP A 1003 49.53 -59.23 5.87
CA ASP A 1003 48.48 -58.80 6.78
C ASP A 1003 48.09 -57.34 6.51
N ARG A 1004 49.04 -56.50 6.11
CA ARG A 1004 48.79 -55.12 5.67
C ARG A 1004 48.09 -55.05 4.33
N VAL A 1005 48.50 -55.87 3.36
CA VAL A 1005 47.78 -55.99 2.09
C VAL A 1005 46.35 -56.42 2.37
N ALA A 1006 46.14 -57.44 3.22
CA ALA A 1006 44.81 -57.90 3.62
C ALA A 1006 44.00 -56.83 4.37
N THR A 1007 44.64 -56.02 5.21
CA THR A 1007 43.97 -54.93 5.96
C THR A 1007 43.62 -53.75 5.05
N ALA A 1008 44.49 -53.41 4.10
CA ALA A 1008 44.30 -52.30 3.18
C ALA A 1008 43.35 -52.64 2.01
N THR A 1009 43.22 -53.92 1.64
CA THR A 1009 42.42 -54.38 0.49
C THR A 1009 41.24 -55.29 0.85
N GLY A 1010 41.18 -55.84 2.06
CA GLY A 1010 40.13 -56.75 2.52
C GLY A 1010 38.93 -56.03 3.16
N GLY A 1011 37.72 -56.58 2.95
CA GLY A 1011 36.44 -55.98 3.37
C GLY A 1011 35.65 -55.41 2.18
N ALA A 1012 34.71 -54.50 2.43
CA ALA A 1012 34.15 -53.64 1.37
C ALA A 1012 35.27 -52.69 0.93
N ALA A 1013 35.76 -52.83 -0.31
CA ALA A 1013 36.87 -52.02 -0.83
C ALA A 1013 36.59 -50.52 -0.57
N PRO A 1014 37.57 -49.75 -0.06
CA PRO A 1014 37.36 -48.33 0.22
C PRO A 1014 36.98 -47.60 -1.07
N THR A 1015 35.79 -47.00 -1.08
CA THR A 1015 35.24 -46.25 -2.22
C THR A 1015 35.34 -44.73 -2.05
N THR A 1016 35.62 -44.26 -0.85
CA THR A 1016 35.81 -42.85 -0.51
C THR A 1016 37.29 -42.47 -0.57
N THR A 1017 37.58 -41.22 -0.93
CA THR A 1017 38.94 -40.64 -0.94
C THR A 1017 39.67 -40.80 0.40
N SER A 1018 39.04 -40.47 1.53
CA SER A 1018 39.60 -40.64 2.89
C SER A 1018 40.01 -42.09 3.16
N GLY A 1019 39.10 -43.03 2.90
CA GLY A 1019 39.35 -44.47 3.07
C GLY A 1019 40.50 -44.99 2.20
N LEU A 1020 40.63 -44.52 0.96
CA LEU A 1020 41.72 -44.88 0.07
C LEU A 1020 43.07 -44.32 0.54
N ARG A 1021 43.12 -43.05 0.98
CA ARG A 1021 44.33 -42.45 1.56
C ARG A 1021 44.82 -43.22 2.78
N ARG A 1022 43.90 -43.54 3.70
CA ARG A 1022 44.21 -44.34 4.89
C ARG A 1022 44.74 -45.73 4.53
N ALA A 1023 44.13 -46.40 3.55
CA ALA A 1023 44.58 -47.69 3.06
C ALA A 1023 46.01 -47.62 2.46
N ILE A 1024 46.29 -46.59 1.64
CA ILE A 1024 47.62 -46.36 1.05
C ILE A 1024 48.67 -46.08 2.14
N ARG A 1025 48.38 -45.21 3.13
CA ARG A 1025 49.30 -44.94 4.26
C ARG A 1025 49.58 -46.18 5.10
N THR A 1026 48.52 -46.95 5.40
CA THR A 1026 48.62 -48.19 6.18
C THR A 1026 49.50 -49.21 5.45
N LEU A 1027 49.34 -49.32 4.13
CA LEU A 1027 50.12 -50.24 3.32
C LEU A 1027 51.56 -49.76 3.13
N ALA A 1028 51.79 -48.49 2.78
CA ALA A 1028 53.11 -47.89 2.59
C ALA A 1028 53.91 -47.75 3.90
N GLY A 1029 53.21 -47.78 5.03
CA GLY A 1029 53.78 -47.80 6.37
C GLY A 1029 54.26 -46.47 6.93
N HIS A 1030 54.01 -45.38 6.21
CA HIS A 1030 54.34 -44.03 6.63
C HIS A 1030 53.05 -43.24 6.92
N GLN A 1031 52.74 -43.05 8.21
CA GLN A 1031 51.50 -42.42 8.64
C GLN A 1031 51.41 -40.94 8.22
N LEU A 1032 52.54 -40.25 8.12
CA LEU A 1032 52.58 -38.83 7.72
C LEU A 1032 52.55 -38.62 6.20
N LEU A 1033 52.36 -39.65 5.36
CA LEU A 1033 52.26 -39.43 3.91
C LEU A 1033 51.01 -38.60 3.57
N PRO A 1034 51.11 -37.56 2.72
CA PRO A 1034 49.96 -36.76 2.32
C PRO A 1034 48.97 -37.56 1.45
N VAL A 1035 49.46 -38.38 0.52
CA VAL A 1035 48.69 -39.18 -0.45
C VAL A 1035 47.82 -38.30 -1.35
N LEU A 1036 48.48 -37.59 -2.26
CA LEU A 1036 47.87 -36.61 -3.15
C LEU A 1036 47.24 -37.26 -4.38
N PRO A 1037 45.93 -37.09 -4.66
CA PRO A 1037 45.30 -37.54 -5.90
C PRO A 1037 45.89 -36.86 -7.13
N ILE A 1038 46.08 -37.65 -8.20
CA ILE A 1038 46.54 -37.18 -9.50
C ILE A 1038 45.34 -37.16 -10.45
N VAL A 1039 45.08 -36.00 -11.05
CA VAL A 1039 43.94 -35.77 -11.95
C VAL A 1039 44.40 -35.10 -13.23
N ASP A 1040 43.57 -35.17 -14.28
CA ASP A 1040 43.82 -34.44 -15.52
C ASP A 1040 43.71 -32.93 -15.29
N ARG A 1041 44.63 -32.16 -15.88
CA ARG A 1041 44.71 -30.71 -15.73
C ARG A 1041 43.46 -29.99 -16.23
N SER A 1042 42.72 -30.59 -17.17
CA SER A 1042 41.43 -30.09 -17.68
C SER A 1042 40.29 -30.17 -16.66
N MET A 1043 40.44 -30.98 -15.60
CA MET A 1043 39.48 -31.07 -14.48
C MET A 1043 39.72 -30.01 -13.40
N VAL A 1044 40.85 -29.32 -13.45
CA VAL A 1044 41.19 -28.20 -12.56
C VAL A 1044 40.87 -26.88 -13.28
N PRO A 1045 40.27 -25.88 -12.62
CA PRO A 1045 39.93 -24.62 -13.28
C PRO A 1045 41.15 -23.87 -13.81
N VAL A 1046 40.89 -22.90 -14.68
CA VAL A 1046 41.93 -22.01 -15.22
C VAL A 1046 42.48 -21.14 -14.08
N LEU A 1047 43.62 -21.57 -13.54
CA LEU A 1047 44.39 -20.88 -12.52
C LEU A 1047 45.24 -19.80 -13.19
N ARG A 1048 45.04 -18.54 -12.80
CA ARG A 1048 45.75 -17.37 -13.34
C ARG A 1048 46.79 -16.89 -12.34
N GLY A 1049 48.04 -16.70 -12.78
CA GLY A 1049 49.13 -16.28 -11.90
C GLY A 1049 48.82 -14.95 -11.19
N ALA A 1050 49.07 -14.89 -9.89
CA ALA A 1050 48.80 -13.73 -9.05
C ALA A 1050 50.07 -13.34 -8.27
N ALA A 1051 50.80 -12.35 -8.80
CA ALA A 1051 52.02 -11.86 -8.17
C ALA A 1051 51.70 -11.09 -6.88
N GLY A 1052 52.46 -11.34 -5.80
CA GLY A 1052 52.26 -10.66 -4.50
C GLY A 1052 51.17 -11.26 -3.61
N MET A 1053 50.71 -12.48 -3.91
CA MET A 1053 49.71 -13.21 -3.12
C MET A 1053 50.13 -13.47 -1.66
N ASP A 1054 51.42 -13.67 -1.42
CA ASP A 1054 51.91 -13.95 -0.07
C ASP A 1054 51.63 -12.79 0.89
N VAL A 1055 52.00 -11.58 0.48
CA VAL A 1055 51.80 -10.36 1.28
C VAL A 1055 50.33 -9.94 1.34
N SER A 1056 49.59 -10.10 0.23
CA SER A 1056 48.21 -9.58 0.13
C SER A 1056 47.14 -10.53 0.69
N TRP A 1057 47.45 -11.82 0.86
CA TRP A 1057 46.49 -12.83 1.27
C TRP A 1057 47.07 -13.85 2.24
N LEU A 1058 48.20 -14.50 1.92
CA LEU A 1058 48.73 -15.60 2.75
C LEU A 1058 49.07 -15.13 4.16
N GLU A 1059 49.80 -14.02 4.32
CA GLU A 1059 50.16 -13.43 5.62
C GLU A 1059 48.92 -13.14 6.50
N VAL A 1060 47.81 -12.75 5.87
CA VAL A 1060 46.55 -12.41 6.57
C VAL A 1060 45.84 -13.67 7.05
N VAL A 1061 45.69 -14.67 6.19
CA VAL A 1061 44.94 -15.90 6.52
C VAL A 1061 45.77 -16.87 7.38
N ALA A 1062 47.09 -16.89 7.20
CA ALA A 1062 48.01 -17.72 7.97
C ALA A 1062 47.90 -17.49 9.48
N ALA A 1063 47.63 -16.25 9.91
CA ALA A 1063 47.47 -15.90 11.32
C ALA A 1063 46.41 -16.73 12.08
N VAL A 1064 45.42 -17.28 11.36
CA VAL A 1064 44.33 -18.08 11.96
C VAL A 1064 44.18 -19.48 11.34
N ARG A 1065 44.99 -19.83 10.33
CA ARG A 1065 44.89 -21.10 9.59
C ARG A 1065 46.21 -21.89 9.68
N PRO A 1066 46.28 -22.94 10.52
CA PRO A 1066 47.54 -23.65 10.81
C PRO A 1066 48.31 -24.17 9.59
N ARG A 1067 47.61 -24.72 8.58
CA ARG A 1067 48.27 -25.25 7.37
C ARG A 1067 48.81 -24.16 6.45
N LEU A 1068 48.13 -23.01 6.39
CA LEU A 1068 48.62 -21.85 5.64
C LEU A 1068 49.77 -21.15 6.37
N ALA A 1069 49.77 -21.14 7.70
CA ALA A 1069 50.94 -20.73 8.49
C ALA A 1069 52.16 -21.64 8.27
N ALA A 1070 51.94 -22.95 8.14
CA ALA A 1070 53.01 -23.89 7.82
C ALA A 1070 53.55 -23.67 6.40
N LEU A 1071 52.67 -23.36 5.43
CA LEU A 1071 53.08 -22.97 4.08
C LEU A 1071 53.88 -21.66 4.10
N GLU A 1072 53.39 -20.62 4.77
CA GLU A 1072 54.08 -19.35 4.94
C GLU A 1072 55.47 -19.54 5.55
N ALA A 1073 55.57 -20.29 6.66
CA ALA A 1073 56.84 -20.62 7.30
C ALA A 1073 57.80 -21.39 6.38
N GLN A 1074 57.27 -22.26 5.51
CA GLN A 1074 58.07 -22.96 4.50
C GLN A 1074 58.58 -22.00 3.42
N GLN A 1075 57.75 -21.08 2.93
CA GLN A 1075 58.15 -20.10 1.91
C GLN A 1075 59.16 -19.05 2.44
N LEU A 1076 59.19 -18.82 3.75
CA LEU A 1076 60.19 -17.98 4.42
C LEU A 1076 61.57 -18.65 4.56
N ASP A 1077 61.69 -19.97 4.36
CA ASP A 1077 62.97 -20.67 4.41
C ASP A 1077 63.71 -20.47 3.06
N PRO A 1078 64.81 -19.69 3.03
CA PRO A 1078 65.52 -19.38 1.79
C PRO A 1078 66.21 -20.60 1.16
N SER A 1079 66.28 -21.73 1.87
CA SER A 1079 66.79 -23.01 1.34
C SER A 1079 65.76 -23.78 0.52
N GLN A 1080 64.48 -23.37 0.57
CA GLN A 1080 63.38 -23.98 -0.17
C GLN A 1080 63.02 -23.14 -1.40
N PRO A 1081 62.57 -23.76 -2.50
CA PRO A 1081 62.07 -23.03 -3.66
C PRO A 1081 60.74 -22.33 -3.35
N GLU A 1082 60.61 -21.06 -3.74
CA GLU A 1082 59.37 -20.29 -3.63
C GLU A 1082 58.25 -20.93 -4.45
N TRP A 1083 57.05 -21.04 -3.87
CA TRP A 1083 55.89 -21.61 -4.56
C TRP A 1083 55.14 -20.50 -5.27
N SER A 1084 55.04 -20.58 -6.60
CA SER A 1084 54.19 -19.65 -7.34
C SER A 1084 52.74 -19.73 -6.86
N ALA A 1085 52.03 -18.61 -6.91
CA ALA A 1085 50.64 -18.50 -6.54
C ALA A 1085 49.76 -18.21 -7.77
N ALA A 1086 48.58 -18.81 -7.79
CA ALA A 1086 47.57 -18.57 -8.81
C ALA A 1086 46.17 -18.57 -8.22
N VAL A 1087 45.27 -17.79 -8.82
CA VAL A 1087 43.88 -17.66 -8.37
C VAL A 1087 42.95 -18.10 -9.49
N ALA A 1088 41.90 -18.84 -9.12
CA ALA A 1088 40.71 -19.01 -9.93
C ALA A 1088 39.50 -18.46 -9.16
N ALA A 1089 38.97 -17.35 -9.66
CA ALA A 1089 37.72 -16.75 -9.24
C ALA A 1089 36.78 -16.61 -10.45
N PRO A 1090 35.46 -16.44 -10.25
CA PRO A 1090 34.50 -16.18 -11.33
C PRO A 1090 34.91 -15.03 -12.25
N GLU A 1091 34.38 -15.03 -13.47
CA GLU A 1091 34.66 -14.01 -14.52
C GLU A 1091 36.15 -13.86 -14.87
N GLY A 1092 36.97 -14.82 -14.46
CA GLY A 1092 38.40 -14.80 -14.67
C GLY A 1092 39.18 -13.82 -13.79
N SER A 1093 38.61 -13.41 -12.67
CA SER A 1093 39.29 -12.58 -11.68
C SER A 1093 40.50 -13.29 -11.04
N VAL A 1094 41.49 -12.50 -10.65
CA VAL A 1094 42.67 -12.90 -9.87
C VAL A 1094 42.60 -12.42 -8.42
N ASP A 1095 41.48 -11.83 -8.01
CA ASP A 1095 41.27 -11.35 -6.65
C ASP A 1095 40.92 -12.52 -5.72
N PRO A 1096 41.77 -12.85 -4.73
CA PRO A 1096 41.48 -13.93 -3.78
C PRO A 1096 40.31 -13.61 -2.82
N TRP A 1097 39.83 -12.37 -2.80
CA TRP A 1097 38.67 -11.91 -2.03
C TRP A 1097 37.43 -11.64 -2.90
N HIS A 1098 37.34 -12.29 -4.05
CA HIS A 1098 36.24 -12.11 -4.99
C HIS A 1098 34.86 -12.27 -4.31
N PRO A 1099 33.88 -11.37 -4.57
CA PRO A 1099 32.60 -11.36 -3.85
C PRO A 1099 31.62 -12.45 -4.28
N GLU A 1100 31.93 -13.22 -5.32
CA GLU A 1100 31.07 -14.25 -5.89
C GLU A 1100 31.81 -15.57 -6.12
N GLY A 1101 31.06 -16.66 -6.03
CA GLY A 1101 31.46 -18.04 -6.27
C GLY A 1101 32.37 -18.65 -5.21
N PRO A 1102 32.89 -19.87 -5.43
CA PRO A 1102 34.08 -20.29 -4.73
C PRO A 1102 35.28 -19.46 -5.24
N VAL A 1103 36.32 -19.37 -4.43
CA VAL A 1103 37.61 -18.82 -4.83
C VAL A 1103 38.66 -19.87 -4.54
N ILE A 1104 39.44 -20.22 -5.55
CA ILE A 1104 40.52 -21.19 -5.41
C ILE A 1104 41.84 -20.43 -5.46
N VAL A 1105 42.60 -20.52 -4.37
CA VAL A 1105 43.96 -20.01 -4.30
C VAL A 1105 44.90 -21.20 -4.33
N ALA A 1106 45.64 -21.37 -5.42
CA ALA A 1106 46.55 -22.48 -5.59
C ALA A 1106 48.00 -22.03 -5.41
N TYR A 1107 48.79 -22.88 -4.75
CA TYR A 1107 50.23 -22.74 -4.59
C TYR A 1107 50.97 -23.96 -5.10
N GLY A 1108 52.16 -23.76 -5.64
CA GLY A 1108 53.11 -24.84 -5.87
C GLY A 1108 53.73 -24.88 -7.28
N PRO A 1109 54.76 -25.72 -7.45
CA PRO A 1109 55.52 -25.83 -8.69
C PRO A 1109 54.71 -26.43 -9.86
N GLY A 1110 53.54 -27.02 -9.62
CA GLY A 1110 52.66 -27.53 -10.67
C GLY A 1110 51.84 -26.45 -11.40
N LEU A 1111 52.01 -25.18 -11.04
CA LEU A 1111 51.32 -24.04 -11.64
C LEU A 1111 52.04 -23.42 -12.84
N THR A 1112 53.32 -23.73 -13.04
CA THR A 1112 54.13 -23.28 -14.17
C THR A 1112 54.32 -24.43 -15.17
N ASP A 1113 53.84 -24.31 -16.42
CA ASP A 1113 54.15 -25.28 -17.48
C ASP A 1113 55.63 -25.10 -17.91
N PRO A 1114 56.46 -26.17 -18.08
CA PRO A 1114 56.21 -27.26 -19.03
C PRO A 1114 56.85 -28.65 -18.70
N VAL A 1115 56.08 -29.74 -18.81
CA VAL A 1115 56.63 -31.04 -19.24
C VAL A 1115 55.80 -31.56 -20.42
N PRO A 1116 56.37 -31.69 -21.62
CA PRO A 1116 55.67 -32.32 -22.74
C PRO A 1116 55.40 -33.79 -22.40
N GLY A 1117 54.13 -34.17 -22.21
CA GLY A 1117 53.70 -35.57 -22.20
C GLY A 1117 52.74 -36.02 -21.11
N THR A 1118 52.46 -35.23 -20.07
CA THR A 1118 51.50 -35.63 -19.02
C THR A 1118 50.60 -34.46 -18.65
N GLY A 1119 49.39 -34.40 -19.22
CA GLY A 1119 48.36 -33.42 -18.84
C GLY A 1119 47.77 -33.67 -17.45
N GLN A 1120 48.57 -34.13 -16.47
CA GLN A 1120 48.12 -34.53 -15.14
C GLN A 1120 48.85 -33.72 -14.06
N VAL A 1121 48.14 -33.46 -12.95
CA VAL A 1121 48.65 -32.74 -11.77
C VAL A 1121 48.24 -33.45 -10.49
N ALA A 1122 49.12 -33.41 -9.49
CA ALA A 1122 48.79 -33.84 -8.14
C ALA A 1122 48.18 -32.67 -7.37
N ILE A 1123 47.03 -32.87 -6.74
CA ILE A 1123 46.31 -31.82 -6.03
C ILE A 1123 46.11 -32.15 -4.55
N SER A 1124 46.29 -31.16 -3.68
CA SER A 1124 45.87 -31.21 -2.28
C SER A 1124 45.04 -29.99 -1.94
N VAL A 1125 44.07 -30.13 -1.04
CA VAL A 1125 43.44 -28.97 -0.41
C VAL A 1125 44.17 -28.71 0.91
N LEU A 1126 44.86 -27.58 0.96
CA LEU A 1126 45.52 -27.08 2.16
C LEU A 1126 44.46 -26.70 3.19
N ASP A 1127 43.48 -25.88 2.82
CA ASP A 1127 42.39 -25.49 3.70
C ASP A 1127 41.17 -25.08 2.87
N ALA A 1128 39.97 -25.17 3.44
CA ALA A 1128 38.76 -24.68 2.80
C ALA A 1128 37.79 -24.16 3.85
N TRP A 1129 37.28 -22.95 3.65
CA TRP A 1129 36.34 -22.31 4.56
C TRP A 1129 35.33 -21.47 3.81
N THR A 1130 34.33 -21.03 4.55
CA THR A 1130 33.32 -20.10 4.08
C THR A 1130 33.55 -18.77 4.78
N ASP A 1131 33.59 -17.69 4.00
CA ASP A 1131 33.73 -16.33 4.48
C ASP A 1131 32.51 -15.49 4.07
N SER A 1132 32.32 -14.35 4.74
CA SER A 1132 31.25 -13.41 4.45
C SER A 1132 31.84 -12.10 3.98
N VAL A 1133 31.82 -11.86 2.67
CA VAL A 1133 32.31 -10.62 2.07
C VAL A 1133 31.22 -9.54 2.20
N PRO A 1134 31.47 -8.45 2.95
CA PRO A 1134 30.47 -7.39 3.10
C PRO A 1134 30.07 -6.81 1.74
N SER A 1135 28.77 -6.62 1.53
CA SER A 1135 28.27 -6.00 0.31
C SER A 1135 28.74 -4.55 0.21
N ARG A 1136 29.20 -4.12 -0.97
CA ARG A 1136 29.59 -2.72 -1.21
C ARG A 1136 28.42 -1.74 -1.21
N ARG A 1137 27.19 -2.26 -1.29
CA ARG A 1137 25.94 -1.50 -1.29
C ARG A 1137 24.98 -2.16 -0.31
N HIS A 1138 24.28 -1.34 0.47
CA HIS A 1138 23.29 -1.80 1.45
C HIS A 1138 21.95 -1.14 1.14
N THR A 1139 20.90 -1.95 1.10
CA THR A 1139 19.53 -1.43 1.00
C THR A 1139 19.08 -1.01 2.39
N THR A 1140 18.83 0.29 2.55
CA THR A 1140 18.22 0.85 3.75
C THR A 1140 16.72 1.02 3.53
N SER A 1141 15.97 1.31 4.59
CA SER A 1141 14.52 1.48 4.52
C SER A 1141 14.12 2.76 5.22
N ALA A 1142 13.15 3.49 4.68
CA ALA A 1142 12.59 4.66 5.34
C ALA A 1142 11.12 4.41 5.65
N VAL A 1143 10.68 4.88 6.81
CA VAL A 1143 9.26 4.91 7.20
C VAL A 1143 8.86 6.35 7.43
N PHE A 1144 7.71 6.72 6.88
CA PHE A 1144 7.09 8.01 7.09
C PHE A 1144 5.61 7.79 7.38
N GLY A 1145 5.06 8.63 8.25
CA GLY A 1145 3.63 8.66 8.48
C GLY A 1145 2.90 9.25 7.30
N PHE A 1146 2.26 8.42 6.50
CA PHE A 1146 1.33 8.86 5.47
C PHE A 1146 -0.07 8.34 5.81
N ASN A 1147 -0.98 9.24 6.18
CA ASN A 1147 -2.38 8.90 6.39
C ASN A 1147 -3.24 9.90 5.62
N ALA A 1148 -3.59 9.55 4.38
CA ALA A 1148 -4.68 10.20 3.66
C ALA A 1148 -5.91 9.28 3.76
N PRO A 1149 -7.05 9.74 4.28
CA PRO A 1149 -8.28 8.96 4.25
C PRO A 1149 -8.74 8.78 2.79
N LYS A 1150 -8.67 7.56 2.23
CA LYS A 1150 -9.28 7.21 0.92
C LYS A 1150 -10.78 6.93 1.06
N SER A 1151 -11.52 7.75 1.81
CA SER A 1151 -12.81 7.34 2.39
C SER A 1151 -14.06 7.85 1.65
N ARG A 1152 -13.91 8.59 0.54
CA ARG A 1152 -14.95 9.03 -0.42
C ARG A 1152 -14.25 9.27 -1.77
N ALA A 1153 -14.99 9.46 -2.88
CA ALA A 1153 -14.40 10.08 -4.07
C ALA A 1153 -13.72 11.38 -3.63
N PRO A 1154 -12.37 11.44 -3.56
CA PRO A 1154 -11.69 12.62 -3.03
C PRO A 1154 -11.78 13.78 -4.04
N GLN A 1155 -12.25 13.47 -5.25
CA GLN A 1155 -12.23 14.32 -6.42
C GLN A 1155 -13.50 14.10 -7.24
N ALA A 1156 -13.95 15.14 -7.94
CA ALA A 1156 -14.99 15.05 -8.96
C ALA A 1156 -14.38 15.28 -10.34
N ILE A 1157 -14.88 14.60 -11.37
CA ILE A 1157 -14.68 15.03 -12.76
C ILE A 1157 -15.77 16.06 -13.04
N LEU A 1158 -15.36 17.30 -13.36
CA LEU A 1158 -16.32 18.36 -13.66
C LEU A 1158 -16.69 18.32 -15.12
N ILE A 1159 -17.99 18.29 -15.40
CA ILE A 1159 -18.53 18.41 -16.74
C ILE A 1159 -18.96 19.87 -16.87
N ALA A 1160 -18.02 20.72 -17.28
CA ALA A 1160 -18.19 22.17 -17.34
C ALA A 1160 -19.04 22.54 -18.55
N VAL A 1161 -20.29 22.89 -18.29
CA VAL A 1161 -21.28 23.31 -19.28
C VAL A 1161 -21.17 24.82 -19.51
N PRO A 1162 -21.08 25.30 -20.76
CA PRO A 1162 -20.97 26.72 -21.03
C PRO A 1162 -22.24 27.49 -20.58
N PRO A 1163 -22.09 28.61 -19.84
CA PRO A 1163 -23.22 29.41 -19.37
C PRO A 1163 -23.91 30.17 -20.50
N ASP A 1164 -23.20 30.46 -21.60
CA ASP A 1164 -23.78 30.91 -22.87
C ASP A 1164 -23.66 29.77 -23.90
N PRO A 1165 -24.77 29.24 -24.45
CA PRO A 1165 -24.71 28.13 -25.40
C PRO A 1165 -24.02 28.47 -26.73
N HIS A 1166 -23.80 29.76 -27.02
CA HIS A 1166 -23.18 30.24 -28.24
C HIS A 1166 -21.69 30.60 -28.09
N GLU A 1167 -21.16 30.59 -26.86
CA GLU A 1167 -19.75 30.86 -26.58
C GLU A 1167 -19.02 29.63 -25.99
N ARG A 1168 -17.77 29.44 -26.38
CA ARG A 1168 -16.91 28.38 -25.80
C ARG A 1168 -16.29 28.89 -24.51
N LEU A 1169 -16.18 28.04 -23.50
CA LEU A 1169 -15.47 28.36 -22.25
C LEU A 1169 -13.98 28.68 -22.52
N THR A 1170 -13.54 29.86 -22.09
CA THR A 1170 -12.11 30.20 -21.99
C THR A 1170 -11.57 29.79 -20.61
N ASN A 1171 -10.25 29.86 -20.40
CA ASN A 1171 -9.66 29.60 -19.08
C ASN A 1171 -10.23 30.55 -18.01
N GLU A 1172 -10.50 31.83 -18.35
CA GLU A 1172 -11.19 32.75 -17.45
C GLU A 1172 -12.60 32.29 -17.12
N GLY A 1173 -13.33 31.74 -18.11
CA GLY A 1173 -14.63 31.12 -17.88
C GLY A 1173 -14.54 29.88 -16.97
N LEU A 1174 -13.51 29.05 -17.15
CA LEU A 1174 -13.25 27.88 -16.30
C LEU A 1174 -12.95 28.28 -14.85
N VAL A 1175 -12.23 29.38 -14.61
CA VAL A 1175 -12.06 29.93 -13.26
C VAL A 1175 -13.40 30.18 -12.58
N GLU A 1176 -14.39 30.70 -13.31
CA GLU A 1176 -15.72 30.96 -12.75
C GLU A 1176 -16.50 29.68 -12.48
N VAL A 1177 -16.41 28.70 -13.38
CA VAL A 1177 -17.01 27.38 -13.19
C VAL A 1177 -16.43 26.72 -11.94
N VAL A 1178 -15.10 26.73 -11.77
CA VAL A 1178 -14.43 26.13 -10.61
C VAL A 1178 -14.76 26.88 -9.33
N LEU A 1179 -14.82 28.22 -9.35
CA LEU A 1179 -15.26 29.00 -8.18
C LEU A 1179 -16.72 28.72 -7.79
N GLY A 1180 -17.64 28.66 -8.76
CA GLY A 1180 -19.03 28.29 -8.50
C GLY A 1180 -19.16 26.86 -7.97
N THR A 1181 -18.30 25.96 -8.43
CA THR A 1181 -18.23 24.57 -7.95
C THR A 1181 -17.64 24.46 -6.55
N ARG A 1182 -16.59 25.24 -6.24
CA ARG A 1182 -16.03 25.36 -4.89
C ARG A 1182 -17.11 25.85 -3.91
N GLU A 1183 -17.87 26.86 -4.29
CA GLU A 1183 -18.98 27.36 -3.48
C GLU A 1183 -20.09 26.31 -3.31
N LEU A 1184 -20.42 25.53 -4.35
CA LEU A 1184 -21.31 24.37 -4.24
C LEU A 1184 -20.78 23.32 -3.26
N ALA A 1185 -19.47 23.06 -3.28
CA ALA A 1185 -18.84 22.11 -2.37
C ALA A 1185 -18.93 22.58 -0.91
N HIS A 1186 -18.71 23.86 -0.63
CA HIS A 1186 -18.94 24.45 0.70
C HIS A 1186 -20.43 24.41 1.08
N ALA A 1187 -21.34 24.76 0.16
CA ALA A 1187 -22.79 24.71 0.40
C ALA A 1187 -23.28 23.30 0.75
N ARG A 1188 -22.67 22.25 0.20
CA ARG A 1188 -22.96 20.85 0.55
C ARG A 1188 -22.52 20.47 1.98
N GLY A 1189 -21.62 21.25 2.58
CA GLY A 1189 -21.24 21.13 3.98
C GLY A 1189 -22.28 21.68 4.96
N ALA A 1190 -23.25 22.46 4.48
CA ALA A 1190 -24.32 23.00 5.30
C ALA A 1190 -25.17 21.87 5.87
N GLY A 1191 -25.50 21.98 7.15
CA GLY A 1191 -26.33 21.05 7.88
C GLY A 1191 -27.64 21.67 8.37
N PRO A 1192 -28.43 20.90 9.11
CA PRO A 1192 -29.72 21.32 9.65
C PRO A 1192 -29.62 22.40 10.73
N GLY A 1193 -28.49 22.48 11.44
CA GLY A 1193 -28.23 23.51 12.46
C GLY A 1193 -27.93 24.89 11.86
N ASP A 1194 -27.54 24.94 10.59
CA ASP A 1194 -27.10 26.16 9.90
C ASP A 1194 -28.26 26.98 9.32
N ARG A 1195 -29.50 26.52 9.53
CA ARG A 1195 -30.72 27.07 8.93
C ARG A 1195 -30.97 28.54 9.23
N ASP A 1196 -30.60 29.00 10.43
CA ASP A 1196 -30.76 30.40 10.83
C ASP A 1196 -29.84 31.34 10.04
N GLY A 1197 -28.76 30.80 9.45
CA GLY A 1197 -27.83 31.54 8.58
C GLY A 1197 -28.21 31.56 7.09
N LEU A 1198 -29.28 30.87 6.69
CA LEU A 1198 -29.68 30.77 5.27
C LEU A 1198 -30.53 31.99 4.83
N PRO A 1199 -30.24 32.59 3.65
CA PRO A 1199 -30.89 33.80 3.14
C PRO A 1199 -32.25 33.54 2.48
N TYR A 1200 -32.60 32.27 2.22
CA TYR A 1200 -33.92 31.88 1.75
C TYR A 1200 -34.49 30.82 2.65
N SER A 1201 -35.78 30.93 2.97
CA SER A 1201 -36.51 29.74 3.31
C SER A 1201 -36.64 28.87 2.09
N THR A 1202 -35.98 27.74 2.14
CA THR A 1202 -36.55 26.55 1.57
C THR A 1202 -37.93 26.32 2.18
N PRO A 1203 -38.89 25.81 1.42
CA PRO A 1203 -40.12 25.32 2.02
C PRO A 1203 -39.77 24.15 2.92
N SER A 1204 -39.37 24.38 4.19
CA SER A 1204 -39.24 23.31 5.16
C SER A 1204 -40.64 22.69 5.23
N PRO A 1205 -40.84 21.48 4.70
CA PRO A 1205 -42.11 20.82 4.87
C PRO A 1205 -42.25 20.50 6.36
N LEU A 1206 -43.34 19.83 6.71
CA LEU A 1206 -43.64 19.38 8.07
C LEU A 1206 -42.51 18.53 8.71
N VAL A 1207 -41.40 18.26 8.02
CA VAL A 1207 -40.25 17.46 8.44
C VAL A 1207 -38.97 18.33 8.38
N HIS A 1208 -38.22 18.39 9.48
CA HIS A 1208 -36.91 19.02 9.57
C HIS A 1208 -35.91 18.04 10.22
N GLN A 1209 -34.74 17.89 9.65
CA GLN A 1209 -33.66 17.09 10.23
C GLN A 1209 -33.32 17.50 11.69
N ALA A 1210 -33.03 16.50 12.53
CA ALA A 1210 -32.37 16.64 13.83
C ALA A 1210 -30.85 16.61 13.68
N GLU A 1211 -30.12 17.34 14.53
CA GLU A 1211 -28.67 17.19 14.59
C GLU A 1211 -28.28 15.72 14.76
N PRO A 1212 -27.26 15.22 14.04
CA PRO A 1212 -26.71 13.91 14.30
C PRO A 1212 -26.38 13.81 15.78
N VAL A 1213 -26.75 12.72 16.43
CA VAL A 1213 -26.10 12.36 17.69
C VAL A 1213 -24.62 12.27 17.36
N ASP A 1214 -23.80 13.13 17.98
CA ASP A 1214 -22.36 13.15 17.76
C ASP A 1214 -21.84 11.71 17.86
N PHE A 1215 -20.96 11.29 16.97
CA PHE A 1215 -20.33 9.98 17.07
C PHE A 1215 -19.62 9.80 18.43
N LEU A 1216 -19.22 10.91 19.05
CA LEU A 1216 -18.67 10.97 20.41
C LEU A 1216 -19.74 10.97 21.51
N ALA A 1217 -21.01 11.23 21.21
CA ALA A 1217 -22.09 11.23 22.21
C ALA A 1217 -22.40 9.80 22.65
N GLY A 1218 -21.73 9.37 23.72
CA GLY A 1218 -21.78 8.01 24.27
C GLY A 1218 -20.48 7.23 24.10
N TRP A 1219 -19.47 7.79 23.44
CA TRP A 1219 -18.11 7.26 23.47
C TRP A 1219 -17.47 7.70 24.80
N PRO A 1220 -17.01 6.76 25.66
CA PRO A 1220 -16.45 7.08 26.99
C PRO A 1220 -15.32 8.11 27.01
#